data_AF-A0A7C2L1D3-F1
#
_entry.id   AF-A0A7C2L1D3-F1
#
_cell.length_a   1.000
_cell.length_b   1.000
_cell.length_c   1.000
_cell.angle_alpha   90.00
_cell.angle_beta   90.00
_cell.angle_gamma   90.00
#
_symmetry.space_group_name_H-M   'P 1'
#
loop_
_entity.id
_entity.type
_entity.pdbx_description
1 polymer ?
#
loop_
_entity_poly.entity_id
_entity_poly.type
_entity_poly.pdbx_seq_one_letter_code
_entity_poly.pdbx_strand_id
1 'polypeptide(L)'
;MAREHFFWRWAMRAERRLAWLLVGLMSSSLMWAAPDFGRSSLWCRAQQGPSEAPQQVGELVPGARVEREIGGAEVHVYRLALAAGQYVRVGVEQRGIDVVVRLFGPDGRQIVEVNSPTGTQGTEVVSHVADVEGSYRLEVQPLEKDAPKGRYEIRIEELRQASAQDQTRIAAERAFAEAELLTAQGTAESLRRAIAKYEEAARLFHALGDRQQAARCFLTVGVIFIRLSEYRNALEYLSQALSIFRAIGNRAEEARTLYTIGLVYAALGEKQKTLEYLTQALPIFRAVGDREGEAATLTSIGLVYDNLGERQKALEYYTQALSLHRAVGNRAGEATTLNNIGWVYAALGERQKALEYLIQALPIFRAVGDREGEATLLGSLAFIKRELGDLAEARVHLEDALRLIESLRAAAPGPEFRASFFASKRDAYEFYIDLLMELHEREPGKGHDLGAFEASERARARSLLELLTEARIDVTAGIAPELKERERAVHARIAGIQSQLLRAYSQAKPNSAEIAALEEALKRADEERVQIELEIRRKHPRYAALQYPAPIGVREIQGRLDEQTALLEYVLGPENAFLFVVTREGFQAIRLGATAEIRERVEKLRAAIAQGPLRTAYGNYVVNARRLYQQLVQPAEKWLAGKRSLIIVPDGSLYYLPFEVLLTTGELMPEDPRRLPYLVRTYAVSYVPSASVWAGLSRPELRRPEKTLLAYADAVYGEAGPESAVGRAFSSAFGELKKLPPLPFSRREVQGIAALYSREEVTLHLGAEAREENVKGESLDRYRFVHFA
;
A
#
# COMPACT_ATOMS: atom_id res chain seq x y z
N MET A 1 9.59 18.00 23.25
CA MET A 1 9.86 16.56 23.47
C MET A 1 8.66 15.65 23.22
N ALA A 2 7.52 15.71 23.94
CA ALA A 2 6.38 14.80 23.65
C ALA A 2 5.68 15.07 22.29
N ARG A 3 5.50 16.34 21.90
CA ARG A 3 4.98 16.75 20.58
C ARG A 3 5.91 16.46 19.40
N GLU A 4 7.22 16.38 19.67
CA GLU A 4 8.23 15.97 18.67
C GLU A 4 8.19 14.44 18.43
N HIS A 5 7.62 13.66 19.36
CA HIS A 5 7.52 12.19 19.28
C HIS A 5 6.27 11.68 18.53
N PHE A 6 5.14 12.38 18.60
CA PHE A 6 3.95 12.14 17.76
C PHE A 6 4.26 12.32 16.28
N PHE A 7 5.02 13.36 16.03
CA PHE A 7 5.48 13.80 14.73
C PHE A 7 6.44 12.82 14.06
N TRP A 8 7.37 12.27 14.83
CA TRP A 8 8.20 11.13 14.42
C TRP A 8 7.42 9.84 14.21
N ARG A 9 6.15 9.76 14.63
CA ARG A 9 5.26 8.60 14.44
C ARG A 9 4.31 8.75 13.25
N TRP A 10 3.70 9.92 13.09
CA TRP A 10 2.75 10.27 12.04
C TRP A 10 3.36 10.30 10.62
N ALA A 11 4.65 10.66 10.51
CA ALA A 11 5.42 10.50 9.28
C ALA A 11 6.33 9.25 9.29
N MET A 12 6.46 8.53 10.43
CA MET A 12 7.51 7.51 10.59
C MET A 12 7.20 6.42 11.63
N ARG A 13 7.36 5.15 11.26
CA ARG A 13 8.29 4.34 12.08
C ARG A 13 9.67 4.76 11.58
N ALA A 14 10.59 5.13 12.46
CA ALA A 14 11.91 5.68 12.10
C ALA A 14 12.72 4.79 11.12
N GLU A 15 12.35 3.51 11.00
CA GLU A 15 12.88 2.56 10.03
C GLU A 15 12.07 2.56 8.72
N ARG A 16 10.74 2.77 8.82
CA ARG A 16 9.83 2.77 7.66
C ARG A 16 9.86 4.05 6.86
N ARG A 17 10.28 5.23 7.35
CA ARG A 17 10.34 6.46 6.52
C ARG A 17 11.52 6.47 5.55
N LEU A 18 12.69 5.98 5.97
CA LEU A 18 13.80 5.69 5.04
C LEU A 18 13.32 4.67 4.01
N ALA A 19 12.75 3.55 4.47
CA ALA A 19 12.18 2.53 3.61
C ALA A 19 11.15 3.10 2.63
N TRP A 20 10.12 3.81 3.09
CA TRP A 20 9.01 4.30 2.29
C TRP A 20 9.36 5.47 1.37
N LEU A 21 10.19 6.42 1.80
CA LEU A 21 10.59 7.52 0.93
C LEU A 21 11.65 7.07 -0.07
N LEU A 22 12.50 6.09 0.25
CA LEU A 22 13.44 5.53 -0.72
C LEU A 22 12.80 4.45 -1.60
N VAL A 23 11.80 3.72 -1.11
CA VAL A 23 10.93 2.83 -1.90
C VAL A 23 9.90 3.65 -2.72
N GLY A 24 9.52 4.84 -2.25
CA GLY A 24 8.69 5.82 -2.95
C GLY A 24 9.47 6.56 -4.04
N LEU A 25 10.71 6.95 -3.73
CA LEU A 25 11.73 7.34 -4.71
C LEU A 25 12.02 6.16 -5.63
N MET A 26 11.98 4.90 -5.20
CA MET A 26 12.00 3.78 -6.14
C MET A 26 10.76 3.73 -7.02
N SER A 27 9.53 3.99 -6.58
CA SER A 27 8.39 4.01 -7.50
C SER A 27 8.44 5.13 -8.54
N SER A 28 9.15 6.23 -8.26
CA SER A 28 9.34 7.37 -9.17
C SER A 28 10.67 7.33 -9.95
N SER A 29 11.73 6.76 -9.36
CA SER A 29 13.07 6.58 -9.94
C SER A 29 13.29 5.19 -10.55
N LEU A 30 12.63 4.10 -10.11
CA LEU A 30 12.50 2.84 -10.88
C LEU A 30 11.37 2.92 -11.91
N MET A 31 10.50 3.93 -11.88
CA MET A 31 9.71 4.25 -13.09
C MET A 31 10.61 4.67 -14.26
N TRP A 32 11.82 5.20 -13.96
CA TRP A 32 12.80 5.67 -14.95
C TRP A 32 14.11 4.86 -14.99
N ALA A 33 14.39 4.04 -13.96
CA ALA A 33 15.53 3.13 -13.89
C ALA A 33 15.13 1.67 -14.18
N ALA A 34 13.86 1.31 -14.16
CA ALA A 34 13.42 0.30 -15.11
C ALA A 34 13.46 0.96 -16.50
N PRO A 35 13.74 0.22 -17.59
CA PRO A 35 13.40 0.76 -18.90
C PRO A 35 11.93 1.25 -18.81
N ASP A 36 11.65 2.46 -19.32
CA ASP A 36 10.35 3.16 -19.25
C ASP A 36 9.13 2.20 -19.21
N PHE A 37 8.62 1.88 -18.02
CA PHE A 37 7.32 1.20 -17.90
C PHE A 37 6.22 2.26 -18.01
N GLY A 38 6.07 2.80 -19.22
CA GLY A 38 4.83 3.45 -19.64
C GLY A 38 3.66 2.47 -19.46
N ARG A 39 2.49 2.98 -19.05
CA ARG A 39 1.26 2.19 -19.00
C ARG A 39 0.88 1.74 -20.42
N SER A 40 1.45 0.64 -20.90
CA SER A 40 0.98 -0.01 -22.11
C SER A 40 -0.31 -0.76 -21.78
N SER A 41 -1.37 -0.41 -22.50
CA SER A 41 -2.66 -1.09 -22.41
C SER A 41 -2.51 -2.51 -22.96
N LEU A 42 -2.30 -3.46 -22.05
CA LEU A 42 -2.32 -4.89 -22.38
C LEU A 42 -3.77 -5.27 -22.70
N TRP A 43 -3.98 -5.67 -23.96
CA TRP A 43 -5.25 -6.02 -24.63
C TRP A 43 -6.06 -4.86 -25.21
N CYS A 44 -5.74 -4.52 -26.46
CA CYS A 44 -6.79 -4.18 -27.43
C CYS A 44 -6.81 -5.30 -28.47
N ARG A 45 -7.92 -6.04 -28.58
CA ARG A 45 -8.20 -6.79 -29.82
C ARG A 45 -8.15 -5.75 -30.93
N ALA A 46 -7.20 -5.89 -31.85
CA ALA A 46 -7.27 -5.15 -33.10
C ALA A 46 -8.59 -5.52 -33.79
N GLN A 47 -9.61 -4.68 -33.64
CA GLN A 47 -10.64 -4.61 -34.66
C GLN A 47 -9.92 -4.21 -35.94
N GLN A 48 -9.90 -5.12 -36.90
CA GLN A 48 -9.48 -4.88 -38.27
C GLN A 48 -10.46 -3.86 -38.89
N GLY A 49 -10.18 -2.57 -38.69
CA GLY A 49 -10.64 -1.47 -39.52
C GLY A 49 -9.55 -1.11 -40.53
N PRO A 50 -9.89 -0.49 -41.68
CA PRO A 50 -9.02 -0.44 -42.84
C PRO A 50 -7.69 0.25 -42.51
N SER A 51 -6.57 -0.47 -42.62
CA SER A 51 -5.25 0.15 -42.53
C SER A 51 -5.03 1.00 -43.77
N GLU A 52 -4.44 2.18 -43.62
CA GLU A 52 -3.74 2.79 -44.74
C GLU A 52 -2.69 1.79 -45.24
N ALA A 53 -2.52 1.70 -46.56
CA ALA A 53 -1.70 0.66 -47.17
C ALA A 53 -0.25 0.74 -46.63
N PRO A 54 0.36 -0.39 -46.23
CA PRO A 54 1.73 -0.40 -45.71
C PRO A 54 2.67 0.26 -46.72
N GLN A 55 3.38 1.30 -46.32
CA GLN A 55 4.42 1.89 -47.17
C GLN A 55 5.58 0.88 -47.22
N GLN A 56 5.86 0.37 -48.41
CA GLN A 56 6.99 -0.53 -48.63
C GLN A 56 8.28 0.32 -48.64
N VAL A 57 9.08 0.23 -47.57
CA VAL A 57 10.16 1.21 -47.31
C VAL A 57 11.51 0.78 -47.89
N GLY A 58 11.73 -0.51 -48.20
CA GLY A 58 12.91 -1.00 -48.93
C GLY A 58 13.39 -2.40 -48.55
N GLU A 59 14.51 -2.84 -49.13
CA GLU A 59 15.22 -4.08 -48.82
C GLU A 59 16.34 -3.80 -47.80
N LEU A 60 16.47 -4.64 -46.76
CA LEU A 60 17.52 -4.51 -45.76
C LEU A 60 18.75 -5.32 -46.19
N VAL A 61 19.84 -4.63 -46.48
CA VAL A 61 21.11 -5.22 -46.89
C VAL A 61 22.09 -5.19 -45.70
N PRO A 62 22.91 -6.23 -45.48
CA PRO A 62 23.90 -6.25 -44.39
C PRO A 62 24.80 -5.01 -44.39
N GLY A 63 24.99 -4.39 -43.23
CA GLY A 63 25.81 -3.20 -43.05
C GLY A 63 25.15 -1.86 -43.43
N ALA A 64 23.98 -1.88 -44.08
CA ALA A 64 23.19 -0.67 -44.32
C ALA A 64 22.49 -0.23 -43.04
N ARG A 65 22.60 1.06 -42.71
CA ARG A 65 21.83 1.71 -41.65
C ARG A 65 20.70 2.50 -42.29
N VAL A 66 19.47 2.24 -41.87
CA VAL A 66 18.30 2.94 -42.41
C VAL A 66 17.65 3.71 -41.27
N GLU A 67 17.74 5.04 -41.33
CA GLU A 67 17.03 5.92 -40.43
C GLU A 67 15.73 6.41 -41.09
N ARG A 68 14.62 6.37 -40.32
CA ARG A 68 13.30 6.82 -40.76
C ARG A 68 12.57 7.53 -39.64
N GLU A 69 11.71 8.45 -40.04
CA GLU A 69 10.71 9.07 -39.17
C GLU A 69 9.40 8.31 -39.31
N ILE A 70 8.71 8.01 -38.20
CA ILE A 70 7.44 7.28 -38.18
C ILE A 70 6.52 7.91 -37.13
N GLY A 71 5.20 7.86 -37.33
CA GLY A 71 4.22 8.31 -36.34
C GLY A 71 2.78 7.89 -36.68
N GLY A 72 1.86 8.13 -35.74
CA GLY A 72 0.46 7.75 -35.91
C GLY A 72 0.26 6.26 -36.17
N ALA A 73 -0.53 5.90 -37.19
CA ALA A 73 -0.82 4.52 -37.56
C ALA A 73 0.07 3.97 -38.69
N GLU A 74 1.18 4.65 -39.00
CA GLU A 74 2.12 4.24 -40.05
C GLU A 74 2.74 2.87 -39.76
N VAL A 75 2.92 2.05 -40.80
CA VAL A 75 3.62 0.76 -40.73
C VAL A 75 4.70 0.75 -41.79
N HIS A 76 5.95 0.63 -41.36
CA HIS A 76 7.10 0.53 -42.25
C HIS A 76 7.48 -0.93 -42.45
N VAL A 77 7.56 -1.35 -43.72
CA VAL A 77 7.82 -2.74 -44.09
C VAL A 77 9.17 -2.87 -44.79
N TYR A 78 9.98 -3.79 -44.28
CA TYR A 78 11.28 -4.16 -44.82
C TYR A 78 11.32 -5.62 -45.25
N ARG A 79 12.08 -5.92 -46.30
CA ARG A 79 12.33 -7.29 -46.76
C ARG A 79 13.76 -7.72 -46.48
N LEU A 80 13.90 -8.97 -46.08
CA LEU A 80 15.15 -9.65 -45.74
C LEU A 80 15.20 -10.96 -46.52
N ALA A 81 16.13 -11.11 -47.46
CA ALA A 81 16.38 -12.39 -48.11
C ALA A 81 17.26 -13.27 -47.21
N LEU A 82 16.73 -14.40 -46.74
CA LEU A 82 17.45 -15.34 -45.89
C LEU A 82 17.45 -16.73 -46.54
N ALA A 83 18.60 -17.39 -46.54
CA ALA A 83 18.72 -18.80 -46.87
C ALA A 83 18.38 -19.67 -45.65
N ALA A 84 17.88 -20.88 -45.89
CA ALA A 84 17.60 -21.83 -44.82
C ALA A 84 18.86 -22.08 -43.97
N GLY A 85 18.71 -22.04 -42.65
CA GLY A 85 19.80 -22.18 -41.68
C GLY A 85 20.60 -20.89 -41.40
N GLN A 86 20.27 -19.75 -42.02
CA GLN A 86 20.92 -18.47 -41.67
C GLN A 86 20.35 -17.87 -40.38
N TYR A 87 21.25 -17.44 -39.51
CA TYR A 87 20.95 -16.58 -38.37
C TYR A 87 20.98 -15.12 -38.78
N VAL A 88 19.94 -14.39 -38.39
CA VAL A 88 19.86 -12.93 -38.52
C VAL A 88 19.59 -12.31 -37.15
N ARG A 89 20.27 -11.20 -36.88
CA ARG A 89 20.02 -10.32 -35.75
C ARG A 89 19.80 -8.90 -36.25
N VAL A 90 18.62 -8.36 -36.00
CA VAL A 90 18.24 -7.01 -36.41
C VAL A 90 18.03 -6.15 -35.17
N GLY A 91 18.73 -5.02 -35.11
CA GLY A 91 18.53 -4.00 -34.09
C GLY A 91 17.72 -2.84 -34.66
N VAL A 92 16.70 -2.40 -33.92
CA VAL A 92 15.89 -1.22 -34.21
C VAL A 92 16.02 -0.25 -33.06
N GLU A 93 16.86 0.77 -33.23
CA GLU A 93 17.13 1.79 -32.24
C GLU A 93 16.03 2.86 -32.27
N GLN A 94 15.38 3.07 -31.12
CA GLN A 94 14.27 3.98 -30.91
C GLN A 94 14.79 5.38 -30.53
N ARG A 95 14.30 6.43 -31.20
CA ARG A 95 14.72 7.82 -30.99
C ARG A 95 13.52 8.76 -30.94
N GLY A 96 12.90 8.83 -29.76
CA GLY A 96 11.76 9.70 -29.49
C GLY A 96 10.42 9.13 -29.94
N ILE A 97 10.34 7.81 -30.18
CA ILE A 97 9.09 7.09 -30.45
C ILE A 97 9.21 5.63 -29.97
N ASP A 98 8.14 5.11 -29.38
CA ASP A 98 8.04 3.71 -28.95
C ASP A 98 7.48 2.87 -30.10
N VAL A 99 8.22 1.84 -30.53
CA VAL A 99 7.90 1.01 -31.70
C VAL A 99 7.83 -0.47 -31.35
N VAL A 100 6.88 -1.15 -31.98
CA VAL A 100 6.78 -2.61 -32.00
C VAL A 100 7.40 -3.13 -33.29
N VAL A 101 8.25 -4.15 -33.16
CA VAL A 101 8.90 -4.79 -34.30
C VAL A 101 8.36 -6.21 -34.47
N ARG A 102 7.89 -6.54 -35.67
CA ARG A 102 7.36 -7.87 -36.00
C ARG A 102 8.14 -8.50 -37.14
N LEU A 103 8.47 -9.79 -37.02
CA LEU A 103 9.04 -10.59 -38.10
C LEU A 103 8.02 -11.58 -38.61
N PHE A 104 7.85 -11.65 -39.93
CA PHE A 104 7.00 -12.60 -40.62
C PHE A 104 7.85 -13.48 -41.55
N GLY A 105 7.48 -14.76 -41.61
CA GLY A 105 8.08 -15.73 -42.51
C GLY A 105 7.65 -15.54 -43.97
N PRO A 106 8.30 -16.24 -44.92
CA PRO A 106 7.93 -16.21 -46.34
C PRO A 106 6.49 -16.68 -46.61
N ASP A 107 5.91 -17.48 -45.71
CA ASP A 107 4.53 -17.96 -45.73
C ASP A 107 3.52 -16.93 -45.17
N GLY A 108 3.99 -15.77 -44.71
CA GLY A 108 3.19 -14.71 -44.12
C GLY A 108 2.81 -14.92 -42.65
N ARG A 109 3.29 -15.98 -41.99
CA ARG A 109 3.05 -16.19 -40.55
C ARG A 109 3.95 -15.29 -39.71
N GLN A 110 3.40 -14.72 -38.65
CA GLN A 110 4.16 -13.96 -37.66
C GLN A 110 5.03 -14.93 -36.85
N ILE A 111 6.34 -14.68 -36.84
CA ILE A 111 7.37 -15.48 -36.16
C ILE A 111 7.67 -14.88 -34.79
N VAL A 112 7.91 -13.57 -34.75
CA VAL A 112 8.27 -12.85 -33.53
C VAL A 112 7.59 -11.49 -33.51
N GLU A 113 7.29 -11.04 -32.30
CA GLU A 113 6.92 -9.66 -31.99
C GLU A 113 7.76 -9.23 -30.78
N VAL A 114 8.44 -8.10 -30.91
CA VAL A 114 9.29 -7.56 -29.88
C VAL A 114 8.79 -6.15 -29.57
N ASN A 115 8.54 -5.94 -28.28
CA ASN A 115 8.15 -4.69 -27.68
C ASN A 115 8.77 -4.67 -26.29
N SER A 116 9.99 -4.15 -26.21
CA SER A 116 10.70 -4.01 -24.95
C SER A 116 10.14 -2.79 -24.22
N PRO A 117 10.05 -2.82 -22.88
CA PRO A 117 9.54 -1.68 -22.12
C PRO A 117 10.59 -0.55 -22.05
N THR A 118 11.28 -0.22 -23.14
CA THR A 118 12.26 0.88 -23.17
C THR A 118 11.63 2.23 -23.53
N GLY A 119 10.32 2.23 -23.78
CA GLY A 119 9.58 3.44 -24.13
C GLY A 119 10.11 4.03 -25.43
N THR A 120 10.30 5.35 -25.47
CA THR A 120 10.66 6.06 -26.70
C THR A 120 12.15 6.02 -27.05
N GLN A 121 12.97 5.34 -26.25
CA GLN A 121 14.41 5.19 -26.46
C GLN A 121 14.82 3.75 -26.23
N GLY A 122 15.98 3.32 -26.75
CA GLY A 122 16.48 1.95 -26.59
C GLY A 122 16.54 1.19 -27.89
N THR A 123 16.67 -0.13 -27.85
CA THR A 123 16.81 -0.96 -29.05
C THR A 123 15.94 -2.19 -28.95
N GLU A 124 15.04 -2.35 -29.91
CA GLU A 124 14.34 -3.62 -30.13
C GLU A 124 15.24 -4.55 -30.93
N VAL A 125 15.44 -5.77 -30.43
CA VAL A 125 16.30 -6.76 -31.08
C VAL A 125 15.48 -7.96 -31.52
N VAL A 126 15.56 -8.28 -32.81
CA VAL A 126 14.96 -9.46 -33.42
C VAL A 126 16.08 -10.43 -33.81
N SER A 127 16.13 -11.57 -33.13
CA SER A 127 17.00 -12.70 -33.47
C SER A 127 16.19 -13.86 -34.04
N HIS A 128 16.60 -14.40 -35.19
CA HIS A 128 15.92 -15.53 -35.80
C HIS A 128 16.88 -16.42 -36.61
N VAL A 129 16.60 -17.72 -36.68
CA VAL A 129 17.24 -18.65 -37.62
C VAL A 129 16.20 -19.04 -38.66
N ALA A 130 16.48 -18.77 -39.93
CA ALA A 130 15.55 -19.03 -41.01
C ALA A 130 15.33 -20.54 -41.22
N ASP A 131 14.11 -21.03 -41.00
CA ASP A 131 13.75 -22.43 -41.23
C ASP A 131 13.68 -22.79 -42.73
N VAL A 132 13.30 -21.81 -43.56
CA VAL A 132 13.13 -21.96 -45.01
C VAL A 132 13.79 -20.80 -45.73
N GLU A 133 14.28 -21.07 -46.94
CA GLU A 133 14.78 -20.00 -47.81
C GLU A 133 13.62 -19.12 -48.31
N GLY A 134 13.79 -17.81 -48.26
CA GLY A 134 12.81 -16.89 -48.81
C GLY A 134 12.97 -15.44 -48.36
N SER A 135 11.99 -14.61 -48.76
CA SER A 135 11.90 -13.22 -48.34
C SER A 135 11.11 -13.12 -47.04
N TYR A 136 11.81 -12.86 -45.95
CA TYR A 136 11.21 -12.52 -44.67
C TYR A 136 10.78 -11.06 -44.67
N ARG A 137 9.73 -10.76 -43.91
CA ARG A 137 9.16 -9.41 -43.82
C ARG A 137 9.27 -8.90 -42.39
N LEU A 138 9.97 -7.80 -42.20
CA LEU A 138 10.06 -7.11 -40.92
C LEU A 138 9.18 -5.86 -40.94
N GLU A 139 8.33 -5.70 -39.95
CA GLU A 139 7.45 -4.55 -39.80
C GLU A 139 7.85 -3.75 -38.56
N VAL A 140 7.95 -2.43 -38.71
CA VAL A 140 8.15 -1.47 -37.63
C VAL A 140 6.92 -0.58 -37.57
N GLN A 141 6.30 -0.48 -36.41
CA GLN A 141 5.07 0.28 -36.20
C GLN A 141 5.13 1.00 -34.85
N PRO A 142 4.59 2.23 -34.71
CA PRO A 142 4.42 2.85 -33.40
C PRO A 142 3.53 2.00 -32.48
N LEU A 143 3.85 1.94 -31.19
CA LEU A 143 3.04 1.23 -30.20
C LEU A 143 1.63 1.82 -30.08
N GLU A 144 1.52 3.15 -30.09
CA GLU A 144 0.26 3.90 -30.02
C GLU A 144 -0.17 4.42 -31.40
N LYS A 145 -1.47 4.33 -31.73
CA LYS A 145 -2.00 4.75 -33.05
C LYS A 145 -1.95 6.25 -33.31
N ASP A 146 -1.82 7.05 -32.26
CA ASP A 146 -1.73 8.50 -32.26
C ASP A 146 -0.36 8.98 -31.75
N ALA A 147 0.65 8.09 -31.79
CA ALA A 147 2.00 8.42 -31.37
C ALA A 147 2.54 9.66 -32.12
N PRO A 148 3.14 10.64 -31.41
CA PRO A 148 3.80 11.76 -32.04
C PRO A 148 4.95 11.26 -32.93
N LYS A 149 5.28 12.00 -33.99
CA LYS A 149 6.36 11.60 -34.88
C LYS A 149 7.69 11.53 -34.14
N GLY A 150 8.40 10.42 -34.31
CA GLY A 150 9.77 10.25 -33.85
C GLY A 150 10.59 9.47 -34.88
N ARG A 151 11.82 9.11 -34.54
CA ARG A 151 12.74 8.41 -35.44
C ARG A 151 13.10 7.04 -34.92
N TYR A 152 13.44 6.15 -35.83
CA TYR A 152 14.16 4.93 -35.51
C TYR A 152 15.29 4.68 -36.51
N GLU A 153 16.31 3.96 -36.08
CA GLU A 153 17.39 3.45 -36.91
C GLU A 153 17.35 1.93 -36.92
N ILE A 154 17.19 1.33 -38.10
CA ILE A 154 17.25 -0.13 -38.26
C ILE A 154 18.58 -0.56 -38.88
N ARG A 155 19.14 -1.63 -38.35
CA ARG A 155 20.37 -2.27 -38.88
C ARG A 155 20.34 -3.79 -38.70
N ILE A 156 20.90 -4.50 -39.67
CA ILE A 156 21.29 -5.90 -39.48
C ILE A 156 22.61 -5.91 -38.71
N GLU A 157 22.58 -6.37 -37.46
CA GLU A 157 23.74 -6.46 -36.58
C GLU A 157 24.59 -7.70 -36.91
N GLU A 158 23.92 -8.82 -37.20
CA GLU A 158 24.57 -10.06 -37.61
C GLU A 158 23.74 -10.74 -38.71
N LEU A 159 24.42 -11.23 -39.75
CA LEU A 159 23.86 -12.15 -40.73
C LEU A 159 24.93 -13.18 -41.09
N ARG A 160 24.70 -14.44 -40.71
CA ARG A 160 25.65 -15.53 -40.90
C ARG A 160 24.95 -16.88 -40.86
N GLN A 161 25.66 -17.96 -41.17
CA GLN A 161 25.16 -19.31 -40.90
C GLN A 161 24.95 -19.52 -39.40
N ALA A 162 23.85 -20.16 -39.03
CA ALA A 162 23.50 -20.40 -37.65
C ALA A 162 24.48 -21.40 -37.00
N SER A 163 24.78 -21.12 -35.74
CA SER A 163 25.56 -21.94 -34.84
C SER A 163 24.66 -22.47 -33.71
N ALA A 164 25.14 -23.45 -32.96
CA ALA A 164 24.43 -23.95 -31.78
C ALA A 164 24.20 -22.85 -30.71
N GLN A 165 25.03 -21.80 -30.68
CA GLN A 165 24.87 -20.68 -29.75
C GLN A 165 23.69 -19.78 -30.11
N ASP A 166 23.28 -19.72 -31.38
CA ASP A 166 22.22 -18.81 -31.82
C ASP A 166 20.84 -19.25 -31.34
N GLN A 167 20.59 -20.56 -31.28
CA GLN A 167 19.38 -21.10 -30.66
C GLN A 167 19.32 -20.76 -29.17
N THR A 168 20.44 -20.87 -28.46
CA THR A 168 20.56 -20.48 -27.04
C THR A 168 20.31 -18.98 -26.86
N ARG A 169 20.81 -18.13 -27.77
CA ARG A 169 20.58 -16.67 -27.75
C ARG A 169 19.11 -16.32 -27.94
N ILE A 170 18.46 -16.92 -28.94
CA ILE A 170 17.03 -16.73 -29.19
C ILE A 170 16.20 -17.16 -27.98
N ALA A 171 16.54 -18.30 -27.36
CA ALA A 171 15.87 -18.76 -26.14
C ALA A 171 16.08 -17.79 -24.96
N ALA A 172 17.29 -17.24 -24.79
CA ALA A 172 17.61 -16.27 -23.74
C ALA A 172 16.79 -14.97 -23.90
N GLU A 173 16.78 -14.42 -25.12
CA GLU A 173 16.04 -13.19 -25.45
C GLU A 173 14.53 -13.38 -25.29
N ARG A 174 14.01 -14.54 -25.68
CA ARG A 174 12.59 -14.88 -25.48
C ARG A 174 12.23 -15.00 -24.00
N ALA A 175 13.03 -15.71 -23.20
CA ALA A 175 12.78 -15.85 -21.77
C ALA A 175 12.82 -14.48 -21.07
N PHE A 176 13.75 -13.60 -21.48
CA PHE A 176 13.83 -12.23 -21.01
C PHE A 176 12.56 -11.43 -21.34
N ALA A 177 12.10 -11.46 -22.61
CA ALA A 177 10.89 -10.76 -23.02
C ALA A 177 9.61 -11.27 -22.30
N GLU A 178 9.50 -12.60 -22.11
CA GLU A 178 8.41 -13.19 -21.30
C GLU A 178 8.45 -12.69 -19.85
N ALA A 179 9.65 -12.52 -19.27
CA ALA A 179 9.83 -12.00 -17.92
C ALA A 179 9.41 -10.52 -17.80
N GLU A 180 9.76 -9.68 -18.78
CA GLU A 180 9.35 -8.27 -18.83
C GLU A 180 7.81 -8.15 -18.89
N LEU A 181 7.15 -8.96 -19.72
CA LEU A 181 5.68 -9.00 -19.81
C LEU A 181 5.01 -9.41 -18.49
N LEU A 182 5.56 -10.41 -17.82
CA LEU A 182 5.06 -10.85 -16.51
C LEU A 182 5.29 -9.79 -15.41
N THR A 183 6.39 -9.04 -15.52
CA THR A 183 6.71 -7.93 -14.61
C THR A 183 5.76 -6.76 -14.77
N ALA A 184 5.37 -6.45 -16.01
CA ALA A 184 4.40 -5.41 -16.35
C ALA A 184 3.01 -5.68 -15.76
N GLN A 185 2.61 -6.96 -15.60
CA GLN A 185 1.34 -7.33 -14.96
C GLN A 185 1.30 -6.97 -13.46
N GLY A 186 2.45 -6.92 -12.79
CA GLY A 186 2.61 -6.37 -11.44
C GLY A 186 1.95 -7.11 -10.27
N THR A 187 1.25 -8.22 -10.52
CA THR A 187 0.67 -9.06 -9.45
C THR A 187 1.76 -9.88 -8.75
N ALA A 188 1.56 -10.26 -7.49
CA ALA A 188 2.54 -11.08 -6.77
C ALA A 188 2.83 -12.42 -7.49
N GLU A 189 1.80 -13.03 -8.09
CA GLU A 189 1.96 -14.27 -8.87
C GLU A 189 2.74 -14.04 -10.16
N SER A 190 2.40 -13.00 -10.93
CA SER A 190 3.09 -12.69 -12.18
C SER A 190 4.56 -12.30 -11.93
N LEU A 191 4.84 -11.56 -10.84
CA LEU A 191 6.20 -11.22 -10.42
C LEU A 191 7.04 -12.46 -10.05
N ARG A 192 6.45 -13.44 -9.35
CA ARG A 192 7.15 -14.72 -9.06
C ARG A 192 7.44 -15.51 -10.34
N ARG A 193 6.52 -15.52 -11.30
CA ARG A 193 6.76 -16.14 -12.61
C ARG A 193 7.83 -15.39 -13.42
N ALA A 194 7.85 -14.06 -13.33
CA ALA A 194 8.88 -13.25 -13.97
C ALA A 194 10.27 -13.58 -13.44
N ILE A 195 10.43 -13.77 -12.12
CA ILE A 195 11.71 -14.18 -11.51
C ILE A 195 12.23 -15.46 -12.16
N ALA A 196 11.40 -16.51 -12.25
CA ALA A 196 11.81 -17.79 -12.85
C ALA A 196 12.27 -17.61 -14.32
N LYS A 197 11.61 -16.72 -15.07
CA LYS A 197 11.97 -16.41 -16.46
C LYS A 197 13.25 -15.59 -16.59
N TYR A 198 13.49 -14.62 -15.70
CA TYR A 198 14.78 -13.92 -15.65
C TYR A 198 15.93 -14.83 -15.23
N GLU A 199 15.71 -15.80 -14.34
CA GLU A 199 16.72 -16.78 -13.96
C GLU A 199 17.08 -17.73 -15.12
N GLU A 200 16.06 -18.15 -15.88
CA GLU A 200 16.24 -18.89 -17.13
C GLU A 200 17.08 -18.07 -18.12
N ALA A 201 16.68 -16.81 -18.38
CA ALA A 201 17.41 -15.91 -19.27
C ALA A 201 18.85 -15.66 -18.81
N ALA A 202 19.06 -15.39 -17.51
CA ALA A 202 20.38 -15.15 -16.93
C ALA A 202 21.33 -16.33 -17.14
N ARG A 203 20.83 -17.56 -16.94
CA ARG A 203 21.61 -18.80 -17.16
C ARG A 203 22.02 -18.95 -18.62
N LEU A 204 21.11 -18.68 -19.54
CA LEU A 204 21.36 -18.77 -20.98
C LEU A 204 22.35 -17.68 -21.45
N PHE A 205 22.18 -16.43 -21.01
CA PHE A 205 23.13 -15.35 -21.28
C PHE A 205 24.51 -15.64 -20.70
N HIS A 206 24.58 -16.21 -19.49
CA HIS A 206 25.85 -16.63 -18.90
C HIS A 206 26.55 -17.72 -19.74
N ALA A 207 25.79 -18.72 -20.21
CA ALA A 207 26.32 -19.78 -21.08
C ALA A 207 26.84 -19.24 -22.43
N LEU A 208 26.29 -18.13 -22.91
CA LEU A 208 26.74 -17.40 -24.10
C LEU A 208 27.94 -16.48 -23.84
N GLY A 209 28.41 -16.37 -22.60
CA GLY A 209 29.43 -15.39 -22.20
C GLY A 209 28.92 -13.95 -22.14
N ASP A 210 27.62 -13.71 -22.31
CA ASP A 210 26.98 -12.40 -22.23
C ASP A 210 26.76 -11.99 -20.77
N ARG A 211 27.88 -11.65 -20.12
CA ARG A 211 27.91 -11.28 -18.70
C ARG A 211 27.09 -10.03 -18.41
N GLN A 212 26.98 -9.11 -19.37
CA GLN A 212 26.19 -7.88 -19.22
C GLN A 212 24.70 -8.20 -19.09
N GLN A 213 24.15 -8.99 -20.02
CA GLN A 213 22.72 -9.33 -19.99
C GLN A 213 22.38 -10.25 -18.81
N ALA A 214 23.28 -11.17 -18.43
CA ALA A 214 23.11 -11.98 -17.23
C ALA A 214 23.05 -11.12 -15.96
N ALA A 215 23.95 -10.14 -15.80
CA ALA A 215 23.95 -9.22 -14.66
C ALA A 215 22.69 -8.35 -14.62
N ARG A 216 22.21 -7.89 -15.78
CA ARG A 216 20.96 -7.13 -15.89
C ARG A 216 19.76 -7.96 -15.40
N CYS A 217 19.69 -9.24 -15.75
CA CYS A 217 18.64 -10.13 -15.24
C CYS A 217 18.68 -10.21 -13.71
N PHE A 218 19.87 -10.37 -13.11
CA PHE A 218 20.00 -10.39 -11.65
C PHE A 218 19.63 -9.06 -10.98
N LEU A 219 20.01 -7.92 -11.57
CA LEU A 219 19.58 -6.60 -11.10
C LEU A 219 18.05 -6.49 -11.09
N THR A 220 17.40 -6.89 -12.18
CA THR A 220 15.92 -6.86 -12.30
C THR A 220 15.24 -7.81 -11.32
N VAL A 221 15.75 -9.04 -11.15
CA VAL A 221 15.25 -9.98 -10.13
C VAL A 221 15.38 -9.39 -8.74
N GLY A 222 16.52 -8.76 -8.43
CA GLY A 222 16.73 -8.03 -7.18
C GLY A 222 15.63 -7.00 -6.96
N VAL A 223 15.35 -6.15 -7.95
CA VAL A 223 14.26 -5.15 -7.90
C VAL A 223 12.88 -5.79 -7.69
N ILE A 224 12.58 -6.91 -8.34
CA ILE A 224 11.31 -7.62 -8.14
C ILE A 224 11.17 -8.12 -6.70
N PHE A 225 12.23 -8.65 -6.10
CA PHE A 225 12.22 -9.03 -4.69
C PHE A 225 11.97 -7.83 -3.77
N ILE A 226 12.48 -6.63 -4.10
CA ILE A 226 12.14 -5.42 -3.34
C ILE A 226 10.63 -5.12 -3.45
N ARG A 227 10.03 -5.24 -4.64
CA ARG A 227 8.58 -5.05 -4.84
C ARG A 227 7.74 -6.06 -4.04
N LEU A 228 8.26 -7.28 -3.87
CA LEU A 228 7.67 -8.32 -3.02
C LEU A 228 7.98 -8.15 -1.52
N SER A 229 8.71 -7.10 -1.13
CA SER A 229 9.21 -6.87 0.24
C SER A 229 10.14 -7.97 0.79
N GLU A 230 10.76 -8.75 -0.10
CA GLU A 230 11.71 -9.82 0.22
C GLU A 230 13.16 -9.31 0.15
N TYR A 231 13.50 -8.37 1.03
CA TYR A 231 14.75 -7.59 0.97
C TYR A 231 16.04 -8.40 1.07
N ARG A 232 16.04 -9.55 1.78
CA ARG A 232 17.23 -10.41 1.87
C ARG A 232 17.55 -11.07 0.53
N ASN A 233 16.54 -11.62 -0.14
CA ASN A 233 16.67 -12.17 -1.49
C ASN A 233 17.13 -11.09 -2.46
N ALA A 234 16.56 -9.87 -2.37
CA ALA A 234 17.01 -8.75 -3.19
C ALA A 234 18.52 -8.49 -3.08
N LEU A 235 19.07 -8.47 -1.85
CA LEU A 235 20.52 -8.24 -1.63
C LEU A 235 21.39 -9.32 -2.28
N GLU A 236 20.96 -10.58 -2.29
CA GLU A 236 21.72 -11.68 -2.91
C GLU A 236 21.89 -11.49 -4.42
N TYR A 237 20.78 -11.22 -5.12
CA TYR A 237 20.81 -11.00 -6.57
C TYR A 237 21.50 -9.68 -6.95
N LEU A 238 21.28 -8.61 -6.19
CA LEU A 238 21.98 -7.33 -6.40
C LEU A 238 23.50 -7.46 -6.19
N SER A 239 23.94 -8.26 -5.21
CA SER A 239 25.38 -8.51 -4.98
C SER A 239 26.02 -9.27 -6.15
N GLN A 240 25.31 -10.25 -6.72
CA GLN A 240 25.75 -10.97 -7.91
C GLN A 240 25.86 -10.02 -9.12
N ALA A 241 24.83 -9.21 -9.36
CA ALA A 241 24.84 -8.20 -10.43
C ALA A 241 26.01 -7.21 -10.26
N LEU A 242 26.21 -6.69 -9.04
CA LEU A 242 27.29 -5.75 -8.72
C LEU A 242 28.67 -6.34 -9.01
N SER A 243 28.90 -7.60 -8.62
CA SER A 243 30.17 -8.29 -8.87
C SER A 243 30.46 -8.41 -10.36
N ILE A 244 29.45 -8.75 -11.16
CA ILE A 244 29.60 -8.89 -12.62
C ILE A 244 29.82 -7.52 -13.27
N PHE A 245 29.04 -6.49 -12.93
CA PHE A 245 29.20 -5.14 -13.49
C PHE A 245 30.58 -4.54 -13.19
N ARG A 246 31.11 -4.77 -11.98
CA ARG A 246 32.50 -4.44 -11.63
C ARG A 246 33.51 -5.19 -12.49
N ALA A 247 33.33 -6.49 -12.67
CA ALA A 247 34.25 -7.34 -13.43
C ALA A 247 34.31 -6.97 -14.93
N ILE A 248 33.19 -6.54 -15.52
CA ILE A 248 33.13 -6.09 -16.92
C ILE A 248 33.40 -4.58 -17.09
N GLY A 249 33.62 -3.85 -16.00
CA GLY A 249 33.92 -2.41 -16.03
C GLY A 249 32.74 -1.50 -16.38
N ASN A 250 31.50 -1.97 -16.27
CA ASN A 250 30.31 -1.16 -16.53
C ASN A 250 30.02 -0.26 -15.32
N ARG A 251 30.61 0.94 -15.31
CA ARG A 251 30.53 1.89 -14.19
C ARG A 251 29.13 2.46 -13.96
N ALA A 252 28.34 2.66 -15.01
CA ALA A 252 26.98 3.18 -14.88
C ALA A 252 26.09 2.18 -14.13
N GLU A 253 26.12 0.91 -14.54
CA GLU A 253 25.34 -0.15 -13.87
C GLU A 253 25.90 -0.53 -12.49
N GLU A 254 27.21 -0.38 -12.28
CA GLU A 254 27.81 -0.46 -10.94
C GLU A 254 27.20 0.58 -9.99
N ALA A 255 27.18 1.86 -10.39
CA ALA A 255 26.64 2.94 -9.57
C ALA A 255 25.16 2.72 -9.25
N ARG A 256 24.38 2.30 -10.25
CA ARG A 256 22.95 2.01 -10.11
C ARG A 256 22.70 0.85 -9.15
N THR A 257 23.46 -0.23 -9.27
CA THR A 257 23.34 -1.39 -8.38
C THR A 257 23.73 -1.03 -6.94
N LEU A 258 24.81 -0.25 -6.75
CA LEU A 258 25.20 0.27 -5.43
C LEU A 258 24.11 1.13 -4.80
N TYR A 259 23.53 2.04 -5.59
CA TYR A 259 22.40 2.87 -5.18
C TYR A 259 21.22 2.00 -4.73
N THR A 260 20.81 1.02 -5.54
CA THR A 260 19.71 0.10 -5.21
C THR A 260 20.00 -0.69 -3.93
N ILE A 261 21.21 -1.22 -3.74
CA ILE A 261 21.60 -1.90 -2.48
C ILE A 261 21.48 -0.96 -1.28
N GLY A 262 21.91 0.30 -1.43
CA GLY A 262 21.72 1.34 -0.42
C GLY A 262 20.24 1.50 -0.05
N LEU A 263 19.34 1.53 -1.03
CA LEU A 263 17.89 1.61 -0.79
C LEU A 263 17.34 0.36 -0.08
N VAL A 264 17.87 -0.83 -0.37
CA VAL A 264 17.46 -2.06 0.33
C VAL A 264 17.89 -2.02 1.79
N TYR A 265 19.11 -1.57 2.09
CA TYR A 265 19.53 -1.37 3.48
C TYR A 265 18.71 -0.30 4.20
N ALA A 266 18.31 0.74 3.50
CA ALA A 266 17.39 1.73 4.04
C ALA A 266 16.03 1.09 4.39
N ALA A 267 15.53 0.20 3.54
CA ALA A 267 14.30 -0.54 3.79
C ALA A 267 14.38 -1.48 5.01
N LEU A 268 15.58 -1.97 5.30
CA LEU A 268 15.91 -2.77 6.48
C LEU A 268 16.21 -1.92 7.74
N GLY A 269 16.19 -0.59 7.65
CA GLY A 269 16.51 0.31 8.77
C GLY A 269 18.01 0.48 9.04
N GLU A 270 18.88 -0.07 8.20
CA GLU A 270 20.34 -0.09 8.34
C GLU A 270 20.97 1.22 7.82
N LYS A 271 20.82 2.30 8.58
CA LYS A 271 21.23 3.67 8.19
C LYS A 271 22.71 3.78 7.81
N GLN A 272 23.61 3.11 8.55
CA GLN A 272 25.04 3.20 8.29
C GLN A 272 25.44 2.51 6.99
N LYS A 273 24.89 1.32 6.73
CA LYS A 273 25.11 0.61 5.46
C LYS A 273 24.50 1.38 4.29
N THR A 274 23.34 2.01 4.50
CA THR A 274 22.74 2.89 3.49
C THR A 274 23.72 3.99 3.06
N LEU A 275 24.30 4.72 4.01
CA LEU A 275 25.31 5.75 3.71
C LEU A 275 26.54 5.16 3.02
N GLU A 276 27.03 4.01 3.48
CA GLU A 276 28.20 3.34 2.89
C GLU A 276 28.01 3.06 1.38
N TYR A 277 26.87 2.50 0.99
CA TYR A 277 26.59 2.19 -0.42
C TYR A 277 26.27 3.45 -1.25
N LEU A 278 25.51 4.41 -0.70
CA LEU A 278 25.21 5.66 -1.41
C LEU A 278 26.46 6.53 -1.62
N THR A 279 27.38 6.56 -0.66
CA THR A 279 28.66 7.29 -0.78
C THR A 279 29.64 6.62 -1.75
N GLN A 280 29.52 5.31 -1.98
CA GLN A 280 30.21 4.62 -3.08
C GLN A 280 29.59 4.94 -4.45
N ALA A 281 28.26 5.01 -4.56
CA ALA A 281 27.57 5.28 -5.81
C ALA A 281 27.77 6.72 -6.32
N LEU A 282 27.69 7.71 -5.41
CA LEU A 282 27.74 9.14 -5.74
C LEU A 282 28.93 9.57 -6.63
N PRO A 283 30.21 9.25 -6.30
CA PRO A 283 31.33 9.63 -7.15
C PRO A 283 31.32 8.92 -8.51
N ILE A 284 30.72 7.73 -8.61
CA ILE A 284 30.63 7.01 -9.88
C ILE A 284 29.59 7.68 -10.79
N PHE A 285 28.40 8.03 -10.28
CA PHE A 285 27.41 8.81 -11.03
C PHE A 285 27.99 10.12 -11.56
N ARG A 286 28.75 10.85 -10.72
CA ARG A 286 29.49 12.04 -11.15
C ARG A 286 30.48 11.77 -12.28
N ALA A 287 31.25 10.69 -12.16
CA ALA A 287 32.28 10.33 -13.14
C ALA A 287 31.69 9.90 -14.49
N VAL A 288 30.55 9.19 -14.48
CA VAL A 288 29.85 8.78 -15.72
C VAL A 288 28.95 9.88 -16.29
N GLY A 289 28.82 11.02 -15.61
CA GLY A 289 28.01 12.16 -16.05
C GLY A 289 26.50 11.97 -15.86
N ASP A 290 26.09 10.99 -15.06
CA ASP A 290 24.68 10.73 -14.73
C ASP A 290 24.21 11.70 -13.64
N ARG A 291 23.74 12.86 -14.09
CA ARG A 291 23.25 13.95 -13.25
C ARG A 291 21.98 13.58 -12.47
N GLU A 292 21.16 12.69 -13.01
CA GLU A 292 19.92 12.26 -12.36
C GLU A 292 20.21 11.27 -11.23
N GLY A 293 21.04 10.26 -11.49
CA GLY A 293 21.56 9.34 -10.47
C GLY A 293 22.31 10.08 -9.37
N GLU A 294 23.08 11.13 -9.71
CA GLU A 294 23.71 12.03 -8.74
C GLU A 294 22.66 12.72 -7.85
N ALA A 295 21.66 13.37 -8.44
CA ALA A 295 20.63 14.11 -7.71
C ALA A 295 19.82 13.18 -6.78
N ALA A 296 19.39 12.02 -7.27
CA ALA A 296 18.67 11.02 -6.48
C ALA A 296 19.52 10.48 -5.31
N THR A 297 20.80 10.25 -5.53
CA THR A 297 21.74 9.81 -4.49
C THR A 297 21.93 10.89 -3.42
N LEU A 298 22.06 12.16 -3.81
CA LEU A 298 22.17 13.28 -2.88
C LEU A 298 20.88 13.46 -2.05
N THR A 299 19.69 13.37 -2.65
CA THR A 299 18.42 13.37 -1.92
C THR A 299 18.39 12.21 -0.90
N SER A 300 18.86 11.03 -1.30
CA SER A 300 18.86 9.84 -0.43
C SER A 300 19.83 9.98 0.76
N ILE A 301 21.02 10.54 0.54
CA ILE A 301 21.99 10.85 1.59
C ILE A 301 21.43 11.92 2.54
N GLY A 302 20.82 12.98 2.01
CA GLY A 302 20.17 14.01 2.81
C GLY A 302 19.09 13.44 3.73
N LEU A 303 18.30 12.49 3.23
CA LEU A 303 17.30 11.77 4.01
C LEU A 303 17.91 10.94 5.12
N VAL A 304 19.04 10.26 4.88
CA VAL A 304 19.70 9.49 5.94
C VAL A 304 20.21 10.42 7.05
N TYR A 305 20.81 11.55 6.70
CA TYR A 305 21.28 12.53 7.70
C TYR A 305 20.12 13.18 8.49
N ASP A 306 19.00 13.51 7.84
CA ASP A 306 17.80 13.98 8.55
C ASP A 306 17.35 12.94 9.60
N ASN A 307 17.31 11.66 9.21
CA ASN A 307 16.93 10.58 10.09
C ASN A 307 17.97 10.24 11.18
N LEU A 308 19.20 10.74 11.06
CA LEU A 308 20.22 10.70 12.11
C LEU A 308 20.16 11.93 13.02
N GLY A 309 19.30 12.91 12.72
CA GLY A 309 19.20 14.19 13.43
C GLY A 309 20.23 15.23 12.99
N GLU A 310 21.07 14.93 12.00
CA GLU A 310 22.08 15.82 11.42
C GLU A 310 21.46 16.76 10.38
N ARG A 311 20.50 17.56 10.84
CA ARG A 311 19.61 18.39 10.00
C ARG A 311 20.34 19.38 9.10
N GLN A 312 21.44 19.97 9.58
CA GLN A 312 22.22 20.91 8.78
C GLN A 312 22.89 20.22 7.58
N LYS A 313 23.47 19.04 7.78
CA LYS A 313 24.03 18.23 6.69
C LYS A 313 22.94 17.80 5.71
N ALA A 314 21.77 17.42 6.21
CA ALA A 314 20.63 17.08 5.37
C ALA A 314 20.27 18.23 4.41
N LEU A 315 20.19 19.47 4.92
CA LEU A 315 19.93 20.66 4.09
C LEU A 315 21.01 20.91 3.04
N GLU A 316 22.29 20.69 3.36
CA GLU A 316 23.40 20.83 2.40
C GLU A 316 23.23 19.86 1.22
N TYR A 317 22.95 18.59 1.50
CA TYR A 317 22.74 17.58 0.46
C TYR A 317 21.45 17.82 -0.33
N TYR A 318 20.35 18.17 0.33
CA TYR A 318 19.10 18.49 -0.36
C TYR A 318 19.21 19.73 -1.25
N THR A 319 19.97 20.75 -0.84
CA THR A 319 20.17 21.96 -1.66
C THR A 319 20.95 21.63 -2.93
N GLN A 320 21.99 20.78 -2.83
CA GLN A 320 22.72 20.28 -4.01
C GLN A 320 21.80 19.47 -4.92
N ALA A 321 21.03 18.53 -4.36
CA ALA A 321 20.08 17.72 -5.12
C ALA A 321 19.02 18.57 -5.82
N LEU A 322 18.44 19.56 -5.12
CA LEU A 322 17.42 20.45 -5.66
C LEU A 322 17.92 21.23 -6.88
N SER A 323 19.16 21.73 -6.83
CA SER A 323 19.78 22.42 -7.95
C SER A 323 19.96 21.50 -9.16
N LEU A 324 20.34 20.24 -8.94
CA LEU A 324 20.51 19.26 -10.02
C LEU A 324 19.17 18.80 -10.60
N HIS A 325 18.17 18.48 -9.77
CA HIS A 325 16.82 18.13 -10.20
C HIS A 325 16.21 19.22 -11.10
N ARG A 326 16.39 20.50 -10.74
CA ARG A 326 16.00 21.64 -11.59
C ARG A 326 16.77 21.70 -12.90
N ALA A 327 18.09 21.47 -12.86
CA ALA A 327 18.95 21.54 -14.04
C ALA A 327 18.63 20.45 -15.07
N VAL A 328 18.26 19.25 -14.62
CA VAL A 328 17.87 18.13 -15.50
C VAL A 328 16.37 18.10 -15.82
N GLY A 329 15.58 18.99 -15.23
CA GLY A 329 14.13 19.05 -15.44
C GLY A 329 13.34 17.96 -14.70
N ASN A 330 13.93 17.26 -13.73
CA ASN A 330 13.23 16.24 -12.92
C ASN A 330 12.33 16.91 -11.87
N ARG A 331 11.08 17.17 -12.28
CA ARG A 331 10.07 17.86 -11.45
C ARG A 331 9.61 17.02 -10.25
N ALA A 332 9.55 15.69 -10.38
CA ALA A 332 9.18 14.82 -9.27
C ALA A 332 10.26 14.80 -8.17
N GLY A 333 11.53 14.72 -8.57
CA GLY A 333 12.68 14.84 -7.68
C GLY A 333 12.77 16.21 -7.01
N GLU A 334 12.44 17.28 -7.74
CA GLU A 334 12.33 18.63 -7.19
C GLU A 334 11.24 18.73 -6.10
N ALA A 335 10.01 18.28 -6.39
CA ALA A 335 8.90 18.32 -5.44
C ALA A 335 9.23 17.56 -4.15
N THR A 336 9.79 16.35 -4.29
CA THR A 336 10.20 15.50 -3.18
C THR A 336 11.29 16.18 -2.34
N THR A 337 12.28 16.78 -2.99
CA THR A 337 13.38 17.46 -2.29
C THR A 337 12.90 18.72 -1.56
N LEU A 338 12.01 19.51 -2.17
CA LEU A 338 11.37 20.67 -1.52
C LEU A 338 10.56 20.26 -0.29
N ASN A 339 9.77 19.17 -0.40
CA ASN A 339 9.04 18.62 0.74
C ASN A 339 9.99 18.21 1.88
N ASN A 340 11.09 17.53 1.56
CA ASN A 340 12.08 17.13 2.54
C ASN A 340 12.78 18.33 3.20
N ILE A 341 13.12 19.38 2.45
CA ILE A 341 13.68 20.62 3.01
C ILE A 341 12.68 21.29 3.95
N GLY A 342 11.40 21.39 3.54
CA GLY A 342 10.34 21.91 4.38
C GLY A 342 10.24 21.17 5.71
N TRP A 343 10.35 19.84 5.66
CA TRP A 343 10.38 19.01 6.86
C TRP A 343 11.59 19.25 7.77
N VAL A 344 12.78 19.42 7.21
CA VAL A 344 13.97 19.71 8.01
C VAL A 344 13.82 21.06 8.73
N TYR A 345 13.32 22.10 8.05
CA TYR A 345 13.05 23.39 8.69
C TYR A 345 11.98 23.28 9.79
N ALA A 346 10.93 22.50 9.58
CA ALA A 346 9.93 22.25 10.62
C ALA A 346 10.56 21.61 11.86
N ALA A 347 11.45 20.64 11.67
CA ALA A 347 12.16 19.96 12.75
C ALA A 347 13.23 20.84 13.44
N LEU A 348 13.69 21.91 12.78
CA LEU A 348 14.51 22.97 13.37
C LEU A 348 13.66 24.04 14.11
N GLY A 349 12.33 23.93 14.08
CA GLY A 349 11.41 24.90 14.67
C GLY A 349 11.07 26.09 13.77
N GLU A 350 11.63 26.16 12.56
CA GLU A 350 11.45 27.23 11.58
C GLU A 350 10.19 27.00 10.73
N ARG A 351 9.02 27.00 11.38
CA ARG A 351 7.72 26.64 10.78
C ARG A 351 7.33 27.49 9.57
N GLN A 352 7.68 28.79 9.57
CA GLN A 352 7.36 29.67 8.44
C GLN A 352 8.17 29.30 7.19
N LYS A 353 9.48 29.03 7.34
CA LYS A 353 10.31 28.55 6.23
C LYS A 353 9.85 27.17 5.75
N ALA A 354 9.47 26.28 6.67
CA ALA A 354 8.89 25.01 6.31
C ALA A 354 7.68 25.18 5.37
N LEU A 355 6.75 26.07 5.74
CA LEU A 355 5.57 26.37 4.94
C LEU A 355 5.93 26.89 3.54
N GLU A 356 6.92 27.78 3.42
CA GLU A 356 7.37 28.33 2.13
C GLU A 356 7.84 27.24 1.16
N TYR A 357 8.60 26.25 1.65
CA TYR A 357 9.08 25.13 0.83
C TYR A 357 7.96 24.14 0.49
N LEU A 358 7.07 23.84 1.44
CA LEU A 358 5.94 22.93 1.22
C LEU A 358 4.94 23.50 0.20
N ILE A 359 4.65 24.80 0.26
CA ILE A 359 3.76 25.46 -0.72
C ILE A 359 4.37 25.42 -2.13
N GLN A 360 5.70 25.53 -2.27
CA GLN A 360 6.37 25.39 -3.57
C GLN A 360 6.24 23.97 -4.14
N ALA A 361 6.26 22.93 -3.30
CA ALA A 361 6.18 21.55 -3.74
C ALA A 361 4.77 21.14 -4.23
N LEU A 362 3.71 21.73 -3.68
CA LEU A 362 2.31 21.32 -3.94
C LEU A 362 1.90 21.41 -5.41
N PRO A 363 2.08 22.55 -6.11
CA PRO A 363 1.75 22.62 -7.54
C PRO A 363 2.60 21.67 -8.37
N ILE A 364 3.80 21.28 -7.89
CA ILE A 364 4.68 20.36 -8.60
C ILE A 364 4.20 18.91 -8.46
N PHE A 365 3.80 18.47 -7.27
CA PHE A 365 3.19 17.13 -7.11
C PHE A 365 1.91 16.98 -7.94
N ARG A 366 1.05 18.01 -7.94
CA ARG A 366 -0.13 18.08 -8.83
C ARG A 366 0.26 18.01 -10.30
N ALA A 367 1.28 18.78 -10.68
CA ALA A 367 1.80 18.81 -12.04
C ALA A 367 2.34 17.46 -12.52
N VAL A 368 3.06 16.72 -11.67
CA VAL A 368 3.60 15.41 -12.03
C VAL A 368 2.59 14.27 -11.87
N GLY A 369 1.36 14.56 -11.44
CA GLY A 369 0.30 13.56 -11.24
C GLY A 369 0.54 12.63 -10.05
N ASP A 370 1.50 12.95 -9.18
CA ASP A 370 1.84 12.14 -8.01
C ASP A 370 0.87 12.45 -6.86
N ARG A 371 -0.26 11.74 -6.88
CA ARG A 371 -1.33 11.85 -5.87
C ARG A 371 -0.89 11.40 -4.48
N GLU A 372 0.06 10.48 -4.39
CA GLU A 372 0.55 10.00 -3.10
C GLU A 372 1.48 11.03 -2.46
N GLY A 373 2.39 11.59 -3.25
CA GLY A 373 3.20 12.75 -2.87
C GLY A 373 2.35 13.95 -2.50
N GLU A 374 1.29 14.24 -3.27
CA GLU A 374 0.34 15.32 -2.97
C GLU A 374 -0.37 15.10 -1.63
N ALA A 375 -0.94 13.92 -1.38
CA ALA A 375 -1.61 13.63 -0.12
C ALA A 375 -0.67 13.74 1.08
N THR A 376 0.56 13.26 0.93
CA THR A 376 1.61 13.34 1.96
C THR A 376 1.98 14.79 2.25
N LEU A 377 2.14 15.60 1.20
CA LEU A 377 2.45 17.02 1.34
C LEU A 377 1.30 17.79 1.98
N LEU A 378 0.05 17.52 1.60
CA LEU A 378 -1.14 18.14 2.20
C LEU A 378 -1.24 17.84 3.69
N GLY A 379 -0.98 16.60 4.10
CA GLY A 379 -0.85 16.30 5.52
C GLY A 379 0.29 17.09 6.19
N SER A 380 1.43 17.26 5.50
CA SER A 380 2.57 18.05 6.00
C SER A 380 2.19 19.52 6.18
N LEU A 381 1.47 20.11 5.22
CA LEU A 381 0.90 21.45 5.33
C LEU A 381 -0.10 21.56 6.48
N ALA A 382 -0.99 20.58 6.63
CA ALA A 382 -1.94 20.54 7.73
C ALA A 382 -1.24 20.56 9.10
N PHE A 383 -0.16 19.79 9.24
CA PHE A 383 0.66 19.80 10.44
C PHE A 383 1.28 21.17 10.71
N ILE A 384 1.95 21.78 9.72
CA ILE A 384 2.59 23.08 9.90
C ILE A 384 1.58 24.17 10.21
N LYS A 385 0.41 24.15 9.56
CA LYS A 385 -0.69 25.08 9.84
C LYS A 385 -1.24 24.93 11.25
N ARG A 386 -1.45 23.69 11.72
CA ARG A 386 -1.84 23.42 13.12
C ARG A 386 -0.83 24.01 14.09
N GLU A 387 0.46 23.79 13.84
CA GLU A 387 1.55 24.27 14.68
C GLU A 387 1.70 25.80 14.67
N LEU A 388 1.29 26.45 13.60
CA LEU A 388 1.16 27.92 13.52
C LEU A 388 -0.14 28.44 14.17
N GLY A 389 -1.02 27.56 14.64
CA GLY A 389 -2.30 27.88 15.27
C GLY A 389 -3.49 28.00 14.31
N ASP A 390 -3.27 27.84 13.01
CA ASP A 390 -4.30 27.90 11.97
C ASP A 390 -4.99 26.55 11.79
N LEU A 391 -5.88 26.23 12.74
CA LEU A 391 -6.57 24.94 12.76
C LEU A 391 -7.58 24.78 11.62
N ALA A 392 -8.13 25.89 11.11
CA ALA A 392 -9.11 25.86 10.03
C ALA A 392 -8.46 25.46 8.71
N GLU A 393 -7.34 26.08 8.33
CA GLU A 393 -6.59 25.66 7.14
C GLU A 393 -5.98 24.28 7.32
N ALA A 394 -5.50 23.94 8.53
CA ALA A 394 -5.02 22.60 8.82
C ALA A 394 -6.09 21.53 8.53
N ARG A 395 -7.34 21.79 8.92
CA ARG A 395 -8.47 20.89 8.67
C ARG A 395 -8.70 20.71 7.17
N VAL A 396 -8.73 21.79 6.40
CA VAL A 396 -8.95 21.76 4.95
C VAL A 396 -7.89 20.90 4.25
N HIS A 397 -6.60 21.15 4.54
CA HIS A 397 -5.52 20.38 3.94
C HIS A 397 -5.60 18.89 4.30
N LEU A 398 -5.99 18.56 5.53
CA LEU A 398 -6.11 17.16 5.96
C LEU A 398 -7.33 16.46 5.35
N GLU A 399 -8.44 17.18 5.15
CA GLU A 399 -9.61 16.69 4.42
C GLU A 399 -9.27 16.41 2.95
N ASP A 400 -8.50 17.29 2.30
CA ASP A 400 -8.02 17.07 0.93
C ASP A 400 -7.05 15.88 0.85
N ALA A 401 -6.13 15.74 1.81
CA ALA A 401 -5.24 14.59 1.91
C ALA A 401 -6.02 13.28 2.05
N LEU A 402 -7.00 13.23 2.94
CA LEU A 402 -7.85 12.04 3.14
C LEU A 402 -8.67 11.74 1.88
N ARG A 403 -9.16 12.75 1.15
CA ARG A 403 -9.88 12.55 -0.12
C ARG A 403 -8.99 11.88 -1.17
N LEU A 404 -7.73 12.32 -1.30
CA LEU A 404 -6.75 11.70 -2.21
C LEU A 404 -6.38 10.29 -1.78
N ILE A 405 -6.14 10.07 -0.48
CA ILE A 405 -5.89 8.75 0.09
C ILE A 405 -7.03 7.79 -0.24
N GLU A 406 -8.28 8.21 -0.10
CA GLU A 406 -9.44 7.39 -0.43
C GLU A 406 -9.56 7.11 -1.93
N SER A 407 -9.23 8.08 -2.78
CA SER A 407 -9.17 7.89 -4.24
C SER A 407 -8.12 6.85 -4.63
N LEU A 408 -6.92 6.94 -4.06
CA LEU A 408 -5.84 5.96 -4.27
C LEU A 408 -6.24 4.56 -3.81
N ARG A 409 -6.89 4.45 -2.65
CA ARG A 409 -7.43 3.17 -2.14
C ARG A 409 -8.47 2.57 -3.09
N ALA A 410 -9.41 3.39 -3.57
CA ALA A 410 -10.47 2.92 -4.46
C ALA A 410 -9.92 2.37 -5.79
N ALA A 411 -8.80 2.93 -6.26
CA ALA A 411 -8.10 2.48 -7.45
C ALA A 411 -7.22 1.22 -7.25
N ALA A 412 -6.98 0.77 -6.00
CA ALA A 412 -6.07 -0.33 -5.72
C ALA A 412 -6.65 -1.70 -6.16
N PRO A 413 -5.85 -2.55 -6.85
CA PRO A 413 -6.33 -3.82 -7.38
C PRO A 413 -6.47 -4.87 -6.27
N GLY A 414 -7.71 -5.19 -5.91
CA GLY A 414 -8.01 -6.27 -4.96
C GLY A 414 -8.04 -5.85 -3.47
N PRO A 415 -8.65 -6.67 -2.61
CA PRO A 415 -8.86 -6.36 -1.20
C PRO A 415 -7.57 -6.38 -0.35
N GLU A 416 -6.63 -7.29 -0.64
CA GLU A 416 -5.35 -7.38 0.09
C GLU A 416 -4.52 -6.08 -0.01
N PHE A 417 -4.45 -5.50 -1.22
CA PHE A 417 -3.79 -4.22 -1.44
C PHE A 417 -4.51 -3.06 -0.74
N ARG A 418 -5.85 -3.09 -0.69
CA ARG A 418 -6.64 -2.11 0.04
C ARG A 418 -6.44 -2.20 1.56
N ALA A 419 -6.35 -3.41 2.11
CA ALA A 419 -6.11 -3.64 3.54
C ALA A 419 -4.67 -3.21 3.94
N SER A 420 -3.66 -3.56 3.15
CA SER A 420 -2.28 -3.11 3.37
C SER A 420 -2.14 -1.59 3.20
N PHE A 421 -2.82 -1.01 2.21
CA PHE A 421 -2.89 0.44 2.03
C PHE A 421 -3.54 1.11 3.24
N PHE A 422 -4.63 0.58 3.77
CA PHE A 422 -5.29 1.13 4.95
C PHE A 422 -4.40 1.13 6.20
N ALA A 423 -3.69 0.02 6.46
CA ALA A 423 -2.73 -0.05 7.56
C ALA A 423 -1.64 1.03 7.45
N SER A 424 -1.30 1.45 6.23
CA SER A 424 -0.31 2.51 5.95
C SER A 424 -0.84 3.94 6.13
N LYS A 425 -2.17 4.14 6.18
CA LYS A 425 -2.80 5.48 6.21
C LYS A 425 -3.59 5.75 7.51
N ARG A 426 -3.55 4.84 8.48
CA ARG A 426 -4.16 4.98 9.82
C ARG A 426 -3.75 6.30 10.51
N ASP A 427 -2.48 6.66 10.40
CA ASP A 427 -1.95 7.87 11.03
C ASP A 427 -2.62 9.17 10.53
N ALA A 428 -3.02 9.23 9.25
CA ALA A 428 -3.73 10.38 8.69
C ALA A 428 -5.12 10.57 9.34
N TYR A 429 -5.83 9.46 9.58
CA TYR A 429 -7.11 9.47 10.28
C TYR A 429 -6.96 9.82 11.75
N GLU A 430 -5.96 9.26 12.43
CA GLU A 430 -5.68 9.59 13.83
C GLU A 430 -5.37 11.09 14.00
N PHE A 431 -4.55 11.65 13.11
CA PHE A 431 -4.26 13.09 13.13
C PHE A 431 -5.51 13.95 12.86
N TYR A 432 -6.38 13.51 11.96
CA TYR A 432 -7.63 14.22 11.67
C TYR A 432 -8.58 14.20 12.87
N ILE A 433 -8.69 13.06 13.55
CA ILE A 433 -9.47 12.94 14.79
C ILE A 433 -8.91 13.84 15.88
N ASP A 434 -7.59 13.81 16.12
CA ASP A 434 -6.92 14.70 17.09
C ASP A 434 -7.18 16.18 16.78
N LEU A 435 -7.07 16.59 15.51
CA LEU A 435 -7.31 17.97 15.07
C LEU A 435 -8.78 18.38 15.25
N LEU A 436 -9.72 17.51 14.90
CA LEU A 436 -11.15 17.76 15.10
C LEU A 436 -11.51 17.85 16.59
N MET A 437 -10.91 17.01 17.44
CA MET A 437 -11.11 17.09 18.88
C MET A 437 -10.52 18.37 19.47
N GLU A 438 -9.37 18.85 18.98
CA GLU A 438 -8.83 20.17 19.36
C GLU A 438 -9.74 21.31 18.90
N LEU A 439 -10.29 21.24 17.69
CA LEU A 439 -11.30 22.19 17.21
C LEU A 439 -12.58 22.14 18.04
N HIS A 440 -13.04 20.97 18.45
CA HIS A 440 -14.20 20.82 19.33
C HIS A 440 -13.98 21.48 20.70
N GLU A 441 -12.79 21.32 21.29
CA GLU A 441 -12.42 21.98 22.55
C GLU A 441 -12.45 23.51 22.43
N ARG A 442 -12.03 24.07 21.28
CA ARG A 442 -12.01 25.52 21.03
C ARG A 442 -13.36 26.08 20.59
N GLU A 443 -14.13 25.31 19.82
CA GLU A 443 -15.38 25.70 19.18
C GLU A 443 -16.50 24.66 19.45
N PRO A 444 -16.96 24.53 20.70
CA PRO A 444 -18.01 23.56 21.04
C PRO A 444 -19.30 23.82 20.25
N GLY A 445 -20.00 22.76 19.85
CA GLY A 445 -21.29 22.85 19.16
C GLY A 445 -21.23 23.01 17.64
N LYS A 446 -20.04 23.12 17.02
CA LYS A 446 -19.87 23.13 15.56
C LYS A 446 -19.83 21.74 14.89
N GLY A 447 -20.06 20.68 15.66
CA GLY A 447 -20.12 19.29 15.15
C GLY A 447 -18.76 18.65 14.87
N HIS A 448 -17.65 19.22 15.34
CA HIS A 448 -16.32 18.63 15.18
C HIS A 448 -16.17 17.28 15.89
N ASP A 449 -16.85 17.09 17.01
CA ASP A 449 -16.98 15.83 17.74
C ASP A 449 -17.69 14.74 16.93
N LEU A 450 -18.79 15.09 16.25
CA LEU A 450 -19.46 14.19 15.32
C LEU A 450 -18.55 13.82 14.15
N GLY A 451 -17.85 14.80 13.58
CA GLY A 451 -16.87 14.56 12.51
C GLY A 451 -15.73 13.64 12.96
N ALA A 452 -15.26 13.78 14.21
CA ALA A 452 -14.21 12.93 14.78
C ALA A 452 -14.68 11.49 14.95
N PHE A 453 -15.92 11.29 15.42
CA PHE A 453 -16.56 9.97 15.48
C PHE A 453 -16.69 9.34 14.08
N GLU A 454 -17.21 10.09 13.11
CA GLU A 454 -17.35 9.60 11.73
C GLU A 454 -16.00 9.24 11.09
N ALA A 455 -14.95 10.01 11.38
CA ALA A 455 -13.59 9.71 10.92
C ALA A 455 -13.04 8.42 11.56
N SER A 456 -13.31 8.19 12.86
CA SER A 456 -12.96 6.95 13.56
C SER A 456 -13.66 5.75 12.93
N GLU A 457 -14.95 5.84 12.70
CA GLU A 457 -15.72 4.75 12.09
C GLU A 457 -15.31 4.52 10.63
N ARG A 458 -14.95 5.58 9.91
CA ARG A 458 -14.41 5.48 8.54
C ARG A 458 -13.10 4.70 8.53
N ALA A 459 -12.29 4.86 9.57
CA ALA A 459 -11.07 4.08 9.74
C ALA A 459 -11.38 2.62 10.14
N ARG A 460 -12.36 2.35 11.01
CA ARG A 460 -12.56 1.01 11.59
C ARG A 460 -13.45 0.07 10.82
N ALA A 461 -14.52 0.56 10.22
CA ALA A 461 -15.59 -0.27 9.66
C ALA A 461 -15.15 -1.16 8.48
N ARG A 462 -13.99 -0.85 7.90
CA ARG A 462 -13.66 -1.26 6.52
C ARG A 462 -12.91 -2.58 6.46
N SER A 463 -11.96 -2.85 7.35
CA SER A 463 -11.15 -4.08 7.28
C SER A 463 -11.95 -5.35 7.58
N LEU A 464 -12.90 -5.33 8.53
CA LEU A 464 -13.67 -6.54 8.87
C LEU A 464 -14.81 -6.82 7.87
N LEU A 465 -15.51 -5.79 7.37
CA LEU A 465 -16.53 -5.99 6.33
C LEU A 465 -15.89 -6.46 5.01
N GLU A 466 -14.67 -6.00 4.70
CA GLU A 466 -13.88 -6.49 3.56
C GLU A 466 -13.44 -7.96 3.75
N LEU A 467 -12.97 -8.35 4.96
CA LEU A 467 -12.66 -9.76 5.30
C LEU A 467 -13.92 -10.66 5.24
N LEU A 468 -15.08 -10.16 5.67
CA LEU A 468 -16.36 -10.87 5.56
C LEU A 468 -16.84 -11.01 4.10
N THR A 469 -16.44 -10.09 3.22
CA THR A 469 -16.66 -10.19 1.76
C THR A 469 -15.80 -11.30 1.14
N GLU A 470 -14.59 -11.50 1.68
CA GLU A 470 -13.62 -12.52 1.28
C GLU A 470 -14.10 -13.95 1.58
N ALA A 471 -14.96 -14.11 2.60
CA ALA A 471 -15.60 -15.38 2.98
C ALA A 471 -16.62 -15.93 1.95
N ARG A 472 -16.60 -15.41 0.70
CA ARG A 472 -17.39 -15.88 -0.45
C ARG A 472 -18.90 -15.85 -0.24
N ILE A 473 -19.44 -14.68 0.04
CA ILE A 473 -20.78 -14.39 -0.48
C ILE A 473 -20.55 -13.90 -1.91
N ASP A 474 -21.07 -14.61 -2.91
CA ASP A 474 -21.02 -14.15 -4.29
C ASP A 474 -21.97 -12.94 -4.44
N VAL A 475 -21.45 -11.74 -4.18
CA VAL A 475 -22.26 -10.51 -4.17
C VAL A 475 -22.16 -9.73 -5.48
N THR A 476 -21.37 -10.23 -6.44
CA THR A 476 -21.22 -9.62 -7.77
C THR A 476 -22.47 -9.78 -8.64
N ALA A 477 -23.37 -10.70 -8.29
CA ALA A 477 -24.57 -11.03 -9.05
C ALA A 477 -25.72 -9.99 -8.99
N GLY A 478 -25.50 -8.82 -8.37
CA GLY A 478 -26.59 -7.91 -7.97
C GLY A 478 -26.66 -6.52 -8.61
N ILE A 479 -25.67 -6.08 -9.42
CA ILE A 479 -25.65 -4.72 -10.01
C ILE A 479 -25.99 -4.73 -11.50
N ALA A 480 -26.76 -3.73 -11.93
CA ALA A 480 -27.04 -3.47 -13.34
C ALA A 480 -25.73 -3.22 -14.12
N PRO A 481 -25.44 -3.94 -15.22
CA PRO A 481 -24.19 -3.83 -15.98
C PRO A 481 -23.82 -2.39 -16.36
N GLU A 482 -24.83 -1.55 -16.61
CA GLU A 482 -24.69 -0.16 -17.01
C GLU A 482 -24.10 0.72 -15.89
N LEU A 483 -24.46 0.46 -14.62
CA LEU A 483 -23.89 1.19 -13.47
C LEU A 483 -22.41 0.84 -13.26
N LYS A 484 -22.06 -0.43 -13.46
CA LYS A 484 -20.68 -0.92 -13.39
C LYS A 484 -19.82 -0.34 -14.50
N GLU A 485 -20.38 -0.22 -15.70
CA GLU A 485 -19.71 0.40 -16.84
C GLU A 485 -19.54 1.92 -16.65
N ARG A 486 -20.56 2.63 -16.18
CA ARG A 486 -20.46 4.06 -15.81
C ARG A 486 -19.42 4.31 -14.73
N GLU A 487 -19.37 3.47 -13.70
CA GLU A 487 -18.34 3.53 -12.66
C GLU A 487 -16.94 3.33 -13.26
N ARG A 488 -16.75 2.36 -14.16
CA ARG A 488 -15.45 2.18 -14.84
C ARG A 488 -15.09 3.35 -15.74
N ALA A 489 -16.07 3.88 -16.48
CA ALA A 489 -15.88 4.99 -17.41
C ALA A 489 -15.48 6.28 -16.69
N VAL A 490 -16.11 6.61 -15.55
CA VAL A 490 -15.74 7.81 -14.77
C VAL A 490 -14.32 7.68 -14.19
N HIS A 491 -13.94 6.49 -13.70
CA HIS A 491 -12.58 6.24 -13.23
C HIS A 491 -11.54 6.36 -14.36
N ALA A 492 -11.84 5.80 -15.54
CA ALA A 492 -10.98 5.92 -16.71
C ALA A 492 -10.83 7.37 -17.17
N ARG A 493 -11.92 8.15 -17.15
CA ARG A 493 -11.90 9.58 -17.51
C ARG A 493 -11.10 10.41 -16.51
N ILE A 494 -11.24 10.17 -15.21
CA ILE A 494 -10.40 10.78 -14.17
C ILE A 494 -8.92 10.53 -14.49
N ALA A 495 -8.54 9.27 -14.74
CA ALA A 495 -7.17 8.93 -15.08
C ALA A 495 -6.68 9.61 -16.37
N GLY A 496 -7.53 9.73 -17.39
CA GLY A 496 -7.22 10.42 -18.64
C GLY A 496 -7.01 11.93 -18.47
N ILE A 497 -7.89 12.61 -17.75
CA ILE A 497 -7.75 14.05 -17.44
C ILE A 497 -6.47 14.30 -16.64
N GLN A 498 -6.12 13.41 -15.72
CA GLN A 498 -4.88 13.52 -14.96
C GLN A 498 -3.64 13.38 -15.86
N SER A 499 -3.66 12.48 -16.85
CA SER A 499 -2.57 12.37 -17.83
C SER A 499 -2.45 13.62 -18.71
N GLN A 500 -3.59 14.24 -19.07
CA GLN A 500 -3.59 15.51 -19.80
C GLN A 500 -3.06 16.68 -18.95
N LEU A 501 -3.44 16.76 -17.68
CA LEU A 501 -2.88 17.74 -16.73
C LEU A 501 -1.36 17.61 -16.65
N LEU A 502 -0.86 16.37 -16.51
CA LEU A 502 0.56 16.09 -16.49
C LEU A 502 1.28 16.66 -17.72
N ARG A 503 0.74 16.43 -18.92
CA ARG A 503 1.29 16.95 -20.18
C ARG A 503 1.22 18.49 -20.25
N ALA A 504 0.14 19.10 -19.77
CA ALA A 504 -0.05 20.55 -19.79
C ALA A 504 0.92 21.27 -18.83
N TYR A 505 1.14 20.70 -17.64
CA TYR A 505 2.11 21.22 -16.67
C TYR A 505 3.58 20.96 -17.05
N SER A 506 3.86 19.90 -17.82
CA SER A 506 5.23 19.56 -18.24
C SER A 506 5.75 20.42 -19.40
N GLN A 507 4.93 21.30 -19.98
CA GLN A 507 5.37 22.21 -21.04
C GLN A 507 6.31 23.29 -20.49
N ALA A 508 7.28 23.72 -21.31
CA ALA A 508 8.26 24.75 -20.93
C ALA A 508 7.63 26.11 -20.53
N LYS A 509 6.40 26.38 -21.00
CA LYS A 509 5.53 27.46 -20.51
C LYS A 509 4.10 26.91 -20.36
N PRO A 510 3.71 26.49 -19.15
CA PRO A 510 2.38 25.92 -18.93
C PRO A 510 1.28 26.94 -19.23
N ASN A 511 0.28 26.53 -20.01
CA ASN A 511 -0.89 27.37 -20.28
C ASN A 511 -1.84 27.32 -19.07
N SER A 512 -1.84 28.39 -18.28
CA SER A 512 -2.65 28.48 -17.06
C SER A 512 -4.15 28.33 -17.30
N ALA A 513 -4.66 28.74 -18.46
CA ALA A 513 -6.08 28.60 -18.80
C ALA A 513 -6.47 27.16 -19.14
N GLU A 514 -5.59 26.42 -19.82
CA GLU A 514 -5.78 25.00 -20.14
C GLU A 514 -5.72 24.14 -18.87
N ILE A 515 -4.74 24.41 -18.01
CA ILE A 515 -4.61 23.77 -16.70
C ILE A 515 -5.85 23.98 -15.85
N ALA A 516 -6.31 25.23 -15.70
CA ALA A 516 -7.50 25.52 -14.90
C ALA A 516 -8.75 24.81 -15.47
N ALA A 517 -8.87 24.73 -16.79
CA ALA A 517 -9.97 24.01 -17.43
C ALA A 517 -9.92 22.49 -17.16
N LEU A 518 -8.73 21.89 -17.18
CA LEU A 518 -8.53 20.48 -16.87
C LEU A 518 -8.70 20.17 -15.37
N GLU A 519 -8.27 21.06 -14.47
CA GLU A 519 -8.54 20.96 -13.02
C GLU A 519 -10.04 20.99 -12.74
N GLU A 520 -10.79 21.88 -13.40
CA GLU A 520 -12.24 21.95 -13.26
C GLU A 520 -12.94 20.73 -13.92
N ALA A 521 -12.38 20.18 -14.99
CA ALA A 521 -12.86 18.93 -15.58
C ALA A 521 -12.63 17.73 -14.64
N LEU A 522 -11.48 17.67 -13.97
CA LEU A 522 -11.16 16.64 -12.99
C LEU A 522 -12.12 16.71 -11.80
N LYS A 523 -12.35 17.90 -11.26
CA LYS A 523 -13.30 18.15 -10.18
C LYS A 523 -14.71 17.67 -10.54
N ARG A 524 -15.21 18.03 -11.73
CA ARG A 524 -16.52 17.57 -12.22
C ARG A 524 -16.58 16.04 -12.38
N ALA A 525 -15.49 15.41 -12.82
CA ALA A 525 -15.44 13.96 -12.93
C ALA A 525 -15.45 13.25 -11.56
N ASP A 526 -14.77 13.82 -10.55
CA ASP A 526 -14.86 13.35 -9.17
C ASP A 526 -16.26 13.51 -8.58
N GLU A 527 -16.95 14.62 -8.87
CA GLU A 527 -18.35 14.83 -8.48
C GLU A 527 -19.28 13.79 -9.12
N GLU A 528 -19.10 13.46 -10.41
CA GLU A 528 -19.86 12.41 -11.09
C GLU A 528 -19.62 11.03 -10.45
N ARG A 529 -18.37 10.72 -10.09
CA ARG A 529 -18.02 9.46 -9.39
C ARG A 529 -18.79 9.33 -8.09
N VAL A 530 -18.86 10.40 -7.30
CA VAL A 530 -19.63 10.44 -6.04
C VAL A 530 -21.12 10.24 -6.31
N GLN A 531 -21.69 10.82 -7.36
CA GLN A 531 -23.10 10.61 -7.71
C GLN A 531 -23.40 9.16 -8.13
N ILE A 532 -22.51 8.54 -8.90
CA ILE A 532 -22.64 7.11 -9.27
C ILE A 532 -22.58 6.24 -8.01
N GLU A 533 -21.67 6.54 -7.07
CA GLU A 533 -21.60 5.83 -5.79
C GLU A 533 -22.91 5.96 -4.98
N LEU A 534 -23.48 7.17 -4.89
CA LEU A 534 -24.78 7.40 -4.24
C LEU A 534 -25.92 6.65 -4.94
N GLU A 535 -25.90 6.58 -6.26
CA GLU A 535 -26.88 5.82 -7.05
C GLU A 535 -26.78 4.31 -6.78
N ILE A 536 -25.56 3.77 -6.72
CA ILE A 536 -25.28 2.37 -6.36
C ILE A 536 -25.75 2.11 -4.92
N ARG A 537 -25.49 3.02 -3.98
CA ARG A 537 -25.98 2.92 -2.59
C ARG A 537 -27.50 2.84 -2.51
N ARG A 538 -28.21 3.65 -3.30
CA ARG A 538 -29.68 3.66 -3.31
C ARG A 538 -30.29 2.43 -3.97
N LYS A 539 -29.75 1.99 -5.11
CA LYS A 539 -30.31 0.90 -5.93
C LYS A 539 -29.84 -0.49 -5.49
N HIS A 540 -28.62 -0.59 -4.96
CA HIS A 540 -27.96 -1.84 -4.61
C HIS A 540 -27.31 -1.76 -3.21
N PRO A 541 -28.10 -1.51 -2.16
CA PRO A 541 -27.59 -1.22 -0.81
C PRO A 541 -26.73 -2.35 -0.22
N ARG A 542 -27.01 -3.62 -0.56
CA ARG A 542 -26.18 -4.77 -0.15
C ARG A 542 -24.80 -4.74 -0.81
N TYR A 543 -24.73 -4.52 -2.12
CA TYR A 543 -23.44 -4.38 -2.81
C TYR A 543 -22.67 -3.16 -2.30
N ALA A 544 -23.35 -2.03 -2.14
CA ALA A 544 -22.71 -0.80 -1.69
C ALA A 544 -22.19 -0.89 -0.25
N ALA A 545 -22.89 -1.59 0.64
CA ALA A 545 -22.42 -1.86 2.00
C ALA A 545 -21.12 -2.68 2.04
N LEU A 546 -20.87 -3.49 1.01
CA LEU A 546 -19.70 -4.37 0.91
C LEU A 546 -18.55 -3.73 0.12
N GLN A 547 -18.85 -3.00 -0.96
CA GLN A 547 -17.86 -2.36 -1.82
C GLN A 547 -17.44 -0.95 -1.31
N TYR A 548 -18.35 -0.24 -0.65
CA TYR A 548 -18.13 1.10 -0.10
C TYR A 548 -18.69 1.19 1.34
N PRO A 549 -18.11 0.48 2.31
CA PRO A 549 -18.55 0.56 3.71
C PRO A 549 -18.56 2.04 4.16
N ALA A 550 -19.77 2.55 4.40
CA ALA A 550 -19.99 3.88 4.95
C ALA A 550 -20.00 3.75 6.47
N PRO A 551 -19.29 4.63 7.19
CA PRO A 551 -19.42 4.68 8.63
C PRO A 551 -20.87 4.98 9.00
N ILE A 552 -21.40 4.28 10.00
CA ILE A 552 -22.72 4.58 10.51
C ILE A 552 -22.70 5.94 11.23
N GLY A 553 -23.71 6.76 11.00
CA GLY A 553 -23.85 8.03 11.70
C GLY A 553 -24.38 7.85 13.13
N VAL A 554 -24.04 8.78 14.02
CA VAL A 554 -24.48 8.74 15.43
C VAL A 554 -25.99 8.59 15.56
N ARG A 555 -26.80 9.36 14.83
CA ARG A 555 -28.27 9.29 14.89
C ARG A 555 -28.82 7.92 14.55
N GLU A 556 -28.19 7.22 13.62
CA GLU A 556 -28.61 5.88 13.22
C GLU A 556 -28.28 4.84 14.30
N ILE A 557 -27.12 4.98 14.96
CA ILE A 557 -26.79 4.20 16.16
C ILE A 557 -27.84 4.45 17.25
N GLN A 558 -28.15 5.70 17.54
CA GLN A 558 -29.13 6.08 18.57
C GLN A 558 -30.51 5.48 18.31
N GLY A 559 -30.94 5.43 17.04
CA GLY A 559 -32.21 4.81 16.64
C GLY A 559 -32.26 3.29 16.82
N ARG A 560 -31.11 2.62 16.92
CA ARG A 560 -30.98 1.17 17.09
C ARG A 560 -30.72 0.74 18.54
N LEU A 561 -30.20 1.64 19.37
CA LEU A 561 -29.95 1.38 20.79
C LEU A 561 -31.25 1.37 21.60
N ASP A 562 -31.36 0.46 22.56
CA ASP A 562 -32.41 0.51 23.59
C ASP A 562 -32.06 1.51 24.71
N GLU A 563 -33.02 1.76 25.60
CA GLU A 563 -32.85 2.72 26.71
C GLU A 563 -31.87 2.25 27.79
N GLN A 564 -31.52 0.96 27.83
CA GLN A 564 -30.64 0.37 28.85
C GLN A 564 -29.21 0.14 28.34
N THR A 565 -28.93 0.46 27.07
CA THR A 565 -27.65 0.18 26.43
C THR A 565 -26.91 1.46 26.08
N ALA A 566 -25.59 1.46 26.32
CA ALA A 566 -24.68 2.50 25.87
C ALA A 566 -23.55 1.90 25.02
N LEU A 567 -23.17 2.58 23.95
CA LEU A 567 -22.01 2.25 23.12
C LEU A 567 -20.85 3.19 23.47
N LEU A 568 -19.70 2.61 23.79
CA LEU A 568 -18.48 3.30 24.19
C LEU A 568 -17.40 3.01 23.16
N GLU A 569 -17.07 3.98 22.32
CA GLU A 569 -16.04 3.86 21.31
C GLU A 569 -14.78 4.61 21.69
N TYR A 570 -13.67 3.87 21.77
CA TYR A 570 -12.38 4.40 22.19
C TYR A 570 -11.47 4.64 20.99
N VAL A 571 -10.87 5.82 20.88
CA VAL A 571 -9.78 6.11 19.93
C VAL A 571 -8.49 6.33 20.70
N LEU A 572 -7.47 5.52 20.43
CA LEU A 572 -6.13 5.70 20.98
C LEU A 572 -5.23 6.35 19.93
N GLY A 573 -5.30 7.68 19.85
CA GLY A 573 -4.40 8.47 19.00
C GLY A 573 -2.95 8.44 19.53
N PRO A 574 -1.98 8.97 18.77
CA PRO A 574 -0.57 8.84 19.14
C PRO A 574 -0.18 9.61 20.41
N GLU A 575 -0.88 10.72 20.69
CA GLU A 575 -0.72 11.52 21.91
C GLU A 575 -1.91 11.37 22.85
N ASN A 576 -3.12 11.56 22.31
CA ASN A 576 -4.35 11.68 23.09
C ASN A 576 -5.27 10.50 22.84
N ALA A 577 -6.00 10.12 23.88
CA ALA A 577 -7.08 9.16 23.79
C ALA A 577 -8.42 9.86 23.94
N PHE A 578 -9.42 9.35 23.20
CA PHE A 578 -10.78 9.85 23.23
C PHE A 578 -11.78 8.71 23.44
N LEU A 579 -12.91 9.05 24.04
CA LEU A 579 -14.09 8.21 24.20
C LEU A 579 -15.28 8.92 23.58
N PHE A 580 -15.95 8.23 22.66
CA PHE A 580 -17.27 8.59 22.18
C PHE A 580 -18.31 7.73 22.88
N VAL A 581 -19.25 8.39 23.58
CA VAL A 581 -20.37 7.75 24.27
C VAL A 581 -21.63 8.00 23.45
N VAL A 582 -22.26 6.92 22.99
CA VAL A 582 -23.53 6.96 22.27
C VAL A 582 -24.59 6.26 23.11
N THR A 583 -25.67 6.96 23.44
CA THR A 583 -26.88 6.39 24.03
C THR A 583 -28.07 6.75 23.16
N ARG A 584 -29.21 6.08 23.37
CA ARG A 584 -30.46 6.43 22.67
C ARG A 584 -30.82 7.91 22.79
N GLU A 585 -30.49 8.54 23.91
CA GLU A 585 -30.88 9.92 24.24
C GLU A 585 -29.79 10.96 23.97
N GLY A 586 -28.53 10.55 23.77
CA GLY A 586 -27.43 11.51 23.66
C GLY A 586 -26.15 10.98 23.04
N PHE A 587 -25.27 11.92 22.71
CA PHE A 587 -23.92 11.69 22.21
C PHE A 587 -22.95 12.59 22.96
N GLN A 588 -21.77 12.06 23.30
CA GLN A 588 -20.71 12.84 23.92
C GLN A 588 -19.33 12.36 23.45
N ALA A 589 -18.46 13.29 23.09
CA ALA A 589 -17.03 13.06 22.97
C ALA A 589 -16.29 13.51 24.25
N ILE A 590 -15.34 12.71 24.71
CA ILE A 590 -14.59 12.92 25.96
C ILE A 590 -13.10 12.66 25.71
N ARG A 591 -12.23 13.57 26.14
CA ARG A 591 -10.78 13.35 26.14
C ARG A 591 -10.36 12.58 27.40
N LEU A 592 -9.62 11.49 27.22
CA LEU A 592 -9.19 10.58 28.29
C LEU A 592 -7.74 10.82 28.76
N GLY A 593 -7.05 11.78 28.15
CA GLY A 593 -5.66 12.11 28.45
C GLY A 593 -4.66 11.39 27.54
N ALA A 594 -3.45 11.12 28.07
CA ALA A 594 -2.33 10.63 27.26
C ALA A 594 -2.43 9.13 26.95
N THR A 595 -2.35 8.77 25.67
CA THR A 595 -2.42 7.37 25.20
C THR A 595 -1.28 6.51 25.77
N ALA A 596 -0.09 7.08 25.94
CA ALA A 596 1.06 6.36 26.49
C ALA A 596 0.80 5.84 27.91
N GLU A 597 0.15 6.65 28.76
CA GLU A 597 -0.18 6.27 30.13
C GLU A 597 -1.21 5.13 30.14
N ILE A 598 -2.26 5.23 29.31
CA ILE A 598 -3.28 4.17 29.18
C ILE A 598 -2.61 2.86 28.76
N ARG A 599 -1.75 2.89 27.74
CA ARG A 599 -1.04 1.71 27.24
C ARG A 599 -0.18 1.06 28.31
N GLU A 600 0.61 1.87 29.04
CA GLU A 600 1.45 1.37 30.13
C GLU A 600 0.62 0.72 31.23
N ARG A 601 -0.52 1.32 31.60
CA ARG A 601 -1.44 0.78 32.62
C ARG A 601 -2.09 -0.53 32.19
N VAL A 602 -2.52 -0.62 30.93
CA VAL A 602 -3.08 -1.87 30.37
C VAL A 602 -2.05 -2.99 30.46
N GLU A 603 -0.81 -2.74 30.03
CA GLU A 603 0.26 -3.74 30.12
C GLU A 603 0.56 -4.15 31.57
N LYS A 604 0.61 -3.20 32.51
CA LYS A 604 0.78 -3.50 33.94
C LYS A 604 -0.36 -4.35 34.51
N LEU A 605 -1.61 -4.06 34.14
CA LEU A 605 -2.77 -4.84 34.56
C LEU A 605 -2.69 -6.26 33.98
N ARG A 606 -2.40 -6.41 32.68
CA ARG A 606 -2.23 -7.71 32.03
C ARG A 606 -1.13 -8.53 32.69
N ALA A 607 0.01 -7.92 32.97
CA ALA A 607 1.11 -8.58 33.69
C ALA A 607 0.68 -9.03 35.10
N ALA A 608 -0.08 -8.21 35.83
CA ALA A 608 -0.60 -8.58 37.14
C ALA A 608 -1.58 -9.76 37.07
N ILE A 609 -2.47 -9.78 36.08
CA ILE A 609 -3.39 -10.91 35.83
C ILE A 609 -2.59 -12.18 35.51
N ALA A 610 -1.58 -12.09 34.65
CA ALA A 610 -0.75 -13.23 34.25
C ALA A 610 0.08 -13.82 35.40
N GLN A 611 0.49 -13.01 36.38
CA GLN A 611 1.26 -13.46 37.55
C GLN A 611 0.44 -14.23 38.59
N GLY A 612 -0.89 -14.20 38.51
CA GLY A 612 -1.78 -14.93 39.42
C GLY A 612 -1.79 -14.37 40.86
N PRO A 613 -2.20 -15.16 41.87
CA PRO A 613 -2.63 -14.66 43.19
C PRO A 613 -1.47 -14.30 44.15
N LEU A 614 -0.32 -13.85 43.63
CA LEU A 614 0.76 -13.32 44.47
C LEU A 614 0.32 -12.00 45.11
N ARG A 615 0.68 -11.75 46.38
CA ARG A 615 0.27 -10.52 47.11
C ARG A 615 0.66 -9.23 46.39
N THR A 616 1.84 -9.21 45.76
CA THR A 616 2.33 -8.09 44.95
C THR A 616 1.55 -7.93 43.65
N ALA A 617 1.24 -9.04 42.96
CA ALA A 617 0.40 -9.05 41.77
C ALA A 617 -1.03 -8.57 42.08
N TYR A 618 -1.59 -8.96 43.22
CA TYR A 618 -2.90 -8.50 43.67
C TYR A 618 -2.96 -6.99 43.93
N GLY A 619 -1.95 -6.42 44.61
CA GLY A 619 -1.86 -4.97 44.80
C GLY A 619 -1.74 -4.22 43.47
N ASN A 620 -0.89 -4.72 42.56
CA ASN A 620 -0.74 -4.15 41.22
C ASN A 620 -2.03 -4.25 40.40
N TYR A 621 -2.75 -5.36 40.50
CA TYR A 621 -4.06 -5.54 39.88
C TYR A 621 -5.03 -4.46 40.35
N VAL A 622 -5.22 -4.33 41.68
CA VAL A 622 -6.20 -3.38 42.26
C VAL A 622 -5.90 -1.95 41.82
N VAL A 623 -4.64 -1.52 41.92
CA VAL A 623 -4.24 -0.15 41.57
C VAL A 623 -4.47 0.13 40.08
N ASN A 624 -4.05 -0.77 39.19
CA ASN A 624 -4.18 -0.53 37.75
C ASN A 624 -5.62 -0.69 37.26
N ALA A 625 -6.37 -1.68 37.75
CA ALA A 625 -7.78 -1.86 37.42
C ALA A 625 -8.65 -0.69 37.89
N ARG A 626 -8.35 -0.13 39.07
CA ARG A 626 -9.02 1.08 39.58
C ARG A 626 -8.69 2.31 38.74
N ARG A 627 -7.41 2.55 38.45
CA ARG A 627 -7.01 3.73 37.66
C ARG A 627 -7.51 3.67 36.22
N LEU A 628 -7.52 2.48 35.61
CA LEU A 628 -8.10 2.29 34.28
C LEU A 628 -9.61 2.55 34.28
N TYR A 629 -10.35 2.14 35.33
CA TYR A 629 -11.76 2.54 35.48
C TYR A 629 -11.91 4.08 35.53
N GLN A 630 -11.12 4.74 36.39
CA GLN A 630 -11.15 6.19 36.58
C GLN A 630 -10.84 6.96 35.28
N GLN A 631 -10.01 6.38 34.42
CA GLN A 631 -9.59 7.00 33.18
C GLN A 631 -10.49 6.65 31.99
N LEU A 632 -10.99 5.42 31.89
CA LEU A 632 -11.68 4.92 30.68
C LEU A 632 -13.21 4.90 30.80
N VAL A 633 -13.76 4.78 32.01
CA VAL A 633 -15.21 4.57 32.21
C VAL A 633 -15.82 5.68 33.07
N GLN A 634 -15.15 6.05 34.16
CA GLN A 634 -15.64 7.07 35.08
C GLN A 634 -16.01 8.41 34.40
N PRO A 635 -15.26 8.92 33.40
CA PRO A 635 -15.62 10.18 32.74
C PRO A 635 -16.99 10.12 32.06
N ALA A 636 -17.49 8.94 31.72
CA ALA A 636 -18.78 8.72 31.08
C ALA A 636 -19.93 8.43 32.07
N GLU A 637 -19.69 8.29 33.38
CA GLU A 637 -20.68 7.82 34.38
C GLU A 637 -22.04 8.55 34.29
N LYS A 638 -22.01 9.87 34.07
CA LYS A 638 -23.20 10.70 33.90
C LYS A 638 -24.14 10.19 32.79
N TRP A 639 -23.58 9.68 31.70
CA TRP A 639 -24.31 9.16 30.54
C TRP A 639 -24.62 7.66 30.67
N LEU A 640 -23.93 6.96 31.57
CA LEU A 640 -24.18 5.55 31.88
C LEU A 640 -25.24 5.36 32.97
N ALA A 641 -25.72 6.45 33.59
CA ALA A 641 -26.77 6.39 34.59
C ALA A 641 -28.04 5.69 34.06
N GLY A 642 -28.50 4.66 34.77
CA GLY A 642 -29.66 3.85 34.37
C GLY A 642 -29.40 2.80 33.28
N LYS A 643 -28.20 2.79 32.69
CA LYS A 643 -27.80 1.77 31.71
C LYS A 643 -27.41 0.47 32.43
N ARG A 644 -27.67 -0.67 31.78
CA ARG A 644 -27.35 -2.02 32.26
C ARG A 644 -26.42 -2.78 31.31
N SER A 645 -26.26 -2.30 30.08
CA SER A 645 -25.45 -2.94 29.05
C SER A 645 -24.48 -1.93 28.43
N LEU A 646 -23.22 -2.34 28.26
CA LEU A 646 -22.18 -1.57 27.60
C LEU A 646 -21.69 -2.35 26.36
N ILE A 647 -21.69 -1.67 25.21
CA ILE A 647 -21.06 -2.13 23.98
C ILE A 647 -19.74 -1.39 23.86
N ILE A 648 -18.63 -2.11 23.96
CA ILE A 648 -17.27 -1.56 23.90
C ILE A 648 -16.73 -1.71 22.49
N VAL A 649 -16.29 -0.59 21.90
CA VAL A 649 -15.52 -0.55 20.66
C VAL A 649 -14.06 -0.21 21.02
N PRO A 650 -13.20 -1.22 21.27
CA PRO A 650 -11.83 -0.99 21.70
C PRO A 650 -10.93 -0.51 20.54
N ASP A 651 -9.80 0.09 20.90
CA ASP A 651 -8.73 0.43 19.96
C ASP A 651 -7.34 0.12 20.56
N GLY A 652 -6.40 -0.21 19.68
CA GLY A 652 -5.01 -0.47 20.04
C GLY A 652 -4.85 -1.45 21.20
N SER A 653 -4.19 -1.02 22.28
CA SER A 653 -3.97 -1.86 23.46
C SER A 653 -5.25 -2.25 24.20
N LEU A 654 -6.37 -1.53 24.00
CA LEU A 654 -7.64 -1.83 24.67
C LEU A 654 -8.28 -3.13 24.18
N TYR A 655 -7.88 -3.64 23.01
CA TYR A 655 -8.29 -4.99 22.56
C TYR A 655 -7.82 -6.09 23.54
N TYR A 656 -6.78 -5.81 24.33
CA TYR A 656 -6.24 -6.74 25.31
C TYR A 656 -6.66 -6.42 26.75
N LEU A 657 -7.57 -5.45 26.94
CA LEU A 657 -8.11 -5.07 28.24
C LEU A 657 -9.49 -5.72 28.45
N PRO A 658 -9.63 -6.65 29.40
CA PRO A 658 -10.95 -7.13 29.80
C PRO A 658 -11.63 -6.05 30.67
N PHE A 659 -12.56 -5.28 30.11
CA PHE A 659 -13.25 -4.19 30.82
C PHE A 659 -14.04 -4.68 32.05
N GLU A 660 -14.49 -5.94 32.03
CA GLU A 660 -15.21 -6.61 33.10
C GLU A 660 -14.48 -6.56 34.45
N VAL A 661 -13.14 -6.59 34.40
CA VAL A 661 -12.28 -6.70 35.59
C VAL A 661 -11.94 -5.33 36.19
N LEU A 662 -12.30 -4.24 35.51
CA LEU A 662 -12.07 -2.89 36.02
C LEU A 662 -12.82 -2.66 37.34
N LEU A 663 -12.24 -1.86 38.24
CA LEU A 663 -12.77 -1.68 39.59
C LEU A 663 -13.50 -0.33 39.73
N THR A 664 -14.82 -0.41 39.90
CA THR A 664 -15.71 0.73 40.16
C THR A 664 -15.52 1.28 41.57
N THR A 665 -16.30 2.29 41.95
CA THR A 665 -16.29 2.89 43.30
C THR A 665 -16.72 1.86 44.35
N GLY A 666 -15.90 1.66 45.39
CA GLY A 666 -16.15 0.68 46.46
C GLY A 666 -14.90 0.33 47.27
N GLU A 667 -15.00 -0.67 48.15
CA GLU A 667 -13.88 -1.19 48.94
C GLU A 667 -12.84 -1.90 48.05
N LEU A 668 -11.58 -1.45 48.10
CA LEU A 668 -10.51 -1.90 47.19
C LEU A 668 -9.54 -2.91 47.81
N MET A 669 -9.65 -3.17 49.11
CA MET A 669 -8.82 -4.15 49.84
C MET A 669 -9.68 -5.09 50.71
N PRO A 670 -10.74 -5.74 50.15
CA PRO A 670 -11.48 -6.75 50.91
C PRO A 670 -10.60 -7.98 51.17
N GLU A 671 -10.89 -8.71 52.25
CA GLU A 671 -10.22 -9.98 52.57
C GLU A 671 -10.43 -11.04 51.47
N ASP A 672 -11.57 -11.00 50.77
CA ASP A 672 -11.89 -11.85 49.63
C ASP A 672 -11.90 -11.04 48.32
N PRO A 673 -10.97 -11.29 47.37
CA PRO A 673 -10.94 -10.66 46.06
C PRO A 673 -12.27 -10.73 45.29
N ARG A 674 -13.09 -11.76 45.52
CA ARG A 674 -14.41 -11.90 44.87
C ARG A 674 -15.35 -10.75 45.23
N ARG A 675 -15.13 -10.07 46.35
CA ARG A 675 -15.92 -8.93 46.84
C ARG A 675 -15.50 -7.60 46.23
N LEU A 676 -14.46 -7.57 45.41
CA LEU A 676 -14.05 -6.35 44.72
C LEU A 676 -15.19 -5.82 43.82
N PRO A 677 -15.28 -4.48 43.66
CA PRO A 677 -16.33 -3.83 42.91
C PRO A 677 -16.05 -3.90 41.39
N TYR A 678 -16.11 -5.10 40.82
CA TYR A 678 -15.89 -5.32 39.39
C TYR A 678 -16.97 -4.64 38.53
N LEU A 679 -16.58 -4.06 37.39
CA LEU A 679 -17.48 -3.40 36.44
C LEU A 679 -18.61 -4.33 35.98
N VAL A 680 -18.30 -5.61 35.78
CA VAL A 680 -19.27 -6.64 35.36
C VAL A 680 -20.41 -6.88 36.36
N ARG A 681 -20.25 -6.45 37.62
CA ARG A 681 -21.34 -6.51 38.62
C ARG A 681 -22.42 -5.47 38.34
N THR A 682 -22.08 -4.39 37.64
CA THR A 682 -22.98 -3.27 37.34
C THR A 682 -23.50 -3.35 35.91
N TYR A 683 -22.66 -3.76 34.96
CA TYR A 683 -22.98 -3.77 33.54
C TYR A 683 -22.71 -5.13 32.89
N ALA A 684 -23.62 -5.56 32.01
CA ALA A 684 -23.26 -6.53 30.97
C ALA A 684 -22.32 -5.86 29.96
N VAL A 685 -21.22 -6.51 29.61
CA VAL A 685 -20.21 -5.96 28.70
C VAL A 685 -20.15 -6.82 27.44
N SER A 686 -20.11 -6.17 26.27
CA SER A 686 -19.97 -6.81 24.96
C SER A 686 -18.95 -6.05 24.13
N TYR A 687 -18.27 -6.72 23.20
CA TYR A 687 -17.26 -6.10 22.35
C TYR A 687 -17.64 -6.18 20.89
N VAL A 688 -17.43 -5.07 20.18
CA VAL A 688 -17.61 -4.99 18.73
C VAL A 688 -16.43 -4.23 18.11
N PRO A 689 -16.04 -4.55 16.87
CA PRO A 689 -14.87 -3.95 16.24
C PRO A 689 -15.12 -2.52 15.71
N SER A 690 -16.39 -2.17 15.45
CA SER A 690 -16.84 -0.81 15.13
C SER A 690 -18.34 -0.70 15.41
N ALA A 691 -18.84 0.53 15.59
CA ALA A 691 -20.27 0.76 15.70
C ALA A 691 -21.00 0.41 14.39
N SER A 692 -20.33 0.59 13.25
CA SER A 692 -20.80 0.26 11.91
C SER A 692 -21.00 -1.24 11.73
N VAL A 693 -20.04 -2.05 12.20
CA VAL A 693 -20.18 -3.52 12.22
C VAL A 693 -21.29 -3.95 13.16
N TRP A 694 -21.35 -3.38 14.37
CA TRP A 694 -22.44 -3.67 15.32
C TRP A 694 -23.80 -3.41 14.67
N ALA A 695 -23.99 -2.28 14.03
CA ALA A 695 -25.22 -1.96 13.35
C ALA A 695 -25.48 -2.89 12.16
N GLY A 696 -24.47 -3.20 11.34
CA GLY A 696 -24.61 -4.15 10.23
C GLY A 696 -25.02 -5.57 10.66
N LEU A 697 -24.57 -6.00 11.84
CA LEU A 697 -24.86 -7.31 12.43
C LEU A 697 -26.14 -7.33 13.28
N SER A 698 -26.62 -6.17 13.73
CA SER A 698 -27.82 -6.04 14.54
C SER A 698 -29.06 -6.38 13.70
N ARG A 699 -29.43 -7.66 13.68
CA ARG A 699 -30.62 -8.16 12.99
C ARG A 699 -31.89 -7.79 13.79
N PRO A 700 -32.98 -7.41 13.13
CA PRO A 700 -34.25 -7.09 13.79
C PRO A 700 -34.94 -8.30 14.45
N GLU A 701 -34.51 -9.54 14.16
CA GLU A 701 -35.08 -10.76 14.76
C GLU A 701 -33.96 -11.67 15.25
N LEU A 702 -33.49 -11.45 16.49
CA LEU A 702 -32.78 -12.49 17.23
C LEU A 702 -33.84 -13.46 17.78
N ARG A 703 -33.82 -14.70 17.30
CA ARG A 703 -34.51 -15.81 17.97
C ARG A 703 -34.06 -15.84 19.43
N ARG A 704 -34.97 -16.10 20.37
CA ARG A 704 -34.59 -16.35 21.76
C ARG A 704 -33.60 -17.53 21.78
N PRO A 705 -32.41 -17.37 22.38
CA PRO A 705 -31.44 -18.46 22.43
C PRO A 705 -32.03 -19.63 23.22
N GLU A 706 -31.89 -20.82 22.65
CA GLU A 706 -32.38 -22.07 23.22
C GLU A 706 -31.45 -22.61 24.31
N LYS A 707 -30.16 -22.25 24.26
CA LYS A 707 -29.11 -22.68 25.18
C LYS A 707 -28.30 -21.49 25.69
N THR A 708 -27.60 -21.67 26.81
CA THR A 708 -26.90 -20.57 27.49
C THR A 708 -25.45 -20.41 27.05
N LEU A 709 -24.68 -21.49 26.90
CA LEU A 709 -23.24 -21.39 26.61
C LEU A 709 -22.81 -22.38 25.52
N LEU A 710 -22.12 -21.88 24.50
CA LEU A 710 -21.29 -22.66 23.59
C LEU A 710 -19.83 -22.25 23.84
N ALA A 711 -18.96 -23.20 24.16
CA ALA A 711 -17.56 -22.86 24.41
C ALA A 711 -16.57 -23.84 23.77
N TYR A 712 -15.47 -23.26 23.26
CA TYR A 712 -14.38 -23.94 22.60
C TYR A 712 -13.10 -23.71 23.39
N ALA A 713 -12.36 -24.77 23.70
CA ALA A 713 -11.09 -24.65 24.42
C ALA A 713 -10.08 -25.75 24.05
N ASP A 714 -8.81 -25.44 24.29
CA ASP A 714 -7.69 -26.37 24.19
C ASP A 714 -7.65 -27.10 22.84
N ALA A 715 -7.79 -26.31 21.75
CA ALA A 715 -7.79 -26.82 20.40
C ALA A 715 -6.49 -27.58 20.08
N VAL A 716 -6.64 -28.75 19.46
CA VAL A 716 -5.49 -29.54 18.99
C VAL A 716 -5.07 -29.02 17.63
N TYR A 717 -4.00 -28.23 17.61
CA TYR A 717 -3.36 -27.79 16.37
C TYR A 717 -2.48 -28.92 15.81
N GLY A 718 -2.73 -29.35 14.57
CA GLY A 718 -1.85 -30.30 13.87
C GLY A 718 -0.50 -29.69 13.48
N GLU A 719 0.31 -30.41 12.69
CA GLU A 719 1.47 -29.79 12.01
C GLU A 719 0.94 -28.77 11.00
N ALA A 720 1.28 -27.49 11.20
CA ALA A 720 0.84 -26.43 10.31
C ALA A 720 1.52 -26.64 8.95
N GLY A 721 0.75 -27.03 7.93
CA GLY A 721 1.25 -27.10 6.56
C GLY A 721 1.73 -25.72 6.09
N PRO A 722 2.80 -25.63 5.27
CA PRO A 722 3.37 -24.37 4.80
C PRO A 722 2.36 -23.49 4.01
N GLU A 723 1.32 -24.12 3.47
CA GLU A 723 0.22 -23.52 2.70
C GLU A 723 -0.88 -22.88 3.58
N SER A 724 -0.89 -23.10 4.90
CA SER A 724 -1.94 -22.57 5.79
C SER A 724 -1.62 -21.13 6.24
N ALA A 725 -2.64 -20.30 6.48
CA ALA A 725 -2.45 -18.94 6.98
C ALA A 725 -1.66 -18.91 8.32
N VAL A 726 -1.89 -19.92 9.17
CA VAL A 726 -1.14 -20.13 10.42
C VAL A 726 0.29 -20.55 10.14
N GLY A 727 0.54 -21.48 9.21
CA GLY A 727 1.88 -21.92 8.81
C GLY A 727 2.73 -20.79 8.22
N ARG A 728 2.13 -19.95 7.36
CA ARG A 728 2.78 -18.75 6.81
C ARG A 728 3.12 -17.74 7.91
N ALA A 729 2.19 -17.43 8.80
CA ALA A 729 2.43 -16.50 9.91
C ALA A 729 3.50 -17.00 10.90
N PHE A 730 3.56 -18.31 11.16
CA PHE A 730 4.54 -18.93 12.05
C PHE A 730 5.95 -19.01 11.46
N SER A 731 6.07 -19.28 10.15
CA SER A 731 7.37 -19.31 9.46
C SER A 731 8.09 -17.95 9.50
N SER A 732 7.34 -16.84 9.52
CA SER A 732 7.91 -15.50 9.53
C SER A 732 8.27 -14.95 10.92
N ALA A 733 7.66 -15.47 12.00
CA ALA A 733 7.69 -14.82 13.31
C ALA A 733 8.51 -15.55 14.39
N PHE A 734 8.63 -16.89 14.34
CA PHE A 734 9.16 -17.63 15.49
C PHE A 734 10.28 -18.65 15.22
N GLY A 735 10.55 -19.03 13.96
CA GLY A 735 11.54 -20.07 13.64
C GLY A 735 11.15 -21.47 14.17
N GLU A 736 11.40 -22.53 13.39
CA GLU A 736 11.24 -23.99 13.66
C GLU A 736 10.21 -24.52 14.70
N LEU A 737 9.17 -23.79 15.09
CA LEU A 737 8.07 -24.30 15.89
C LEU A 737 7.15 -25.13 15.00
N LYS A 738 7.50 -26.41 14.82
CA LYS A 738 6.74 -27.38 13.99
C LYS A 738 5.37 -27.76 14.57
N LYS A 739 5.11 -27.49 15.85
CA LYS A 739 3.82 -27.74 16.53
C LYS A 739 3.48 -26.66 17.54
N LEU A 740 2.24 -26.19 17.50
CA LEU A 740 1.68 -25.33 18.54
C LEU A 740 1.39 -26.16 19.79
N PRO A 741 1.90 -25.77 20.98
CA PRO A 741 1.57 -26.47 22.21
C PRO A 741 0.08 -26.28 22.54
N PRO A 742 -0.59 -27.28 23.15
CA PRO A 742 -1.95 -27.12 23.66
C PRO A 742 -2.00 -25.99 24.70
N LEU A 743 -3.20 -25.42 24.89
CA LEU A 743 -3.47 -24.34 25.85
C LEU A 743 -4.22 -24.92 27.05
N PRO A 744 -3.58 -25.67 27.95
CA PRO A 744 -4.26 -26.45 28.99
C PRO A 744 -5.04 -25.59 29.98
N PHE A 745 -4.71 -24.30 30.09
CA PHE A 745 -5.45 -23.37 30.94
C PHE A 745 -6.79 -22.94 30.33
N SER A 746 -6.92 -22.91 29.01
CA SER A 746 -8.19 -22.54 28.38
C SER A 746 -9.26 -23.63 28.58
N ARG A 747 -8.85 -24.90 28.65
CA ARG A 747 -9.73 -26.00 29.11
C ARG A 747 -10.28 -25.74 30.52
N ARG A 748 -9.42 -25.32 31.45
CA ARG A 748 -9.83 -25.04 32.84
C ARG A 748 -10.76 -23.84 32.92
N GLU A 749 -10.50 -22.80 32.14
CA GLU A 749 -11.36 -21.62 32.02
C GLU A 749 -12.76 -22.01 31.54
N VAL A 750 -12.86 -22.67 30.39
CA VAL A 750 -14.13 -23.08 29.80
C VAL A 750 -14.91 -24.02 30.71
N GLN A 751 -14.22 -24.98 31.35
CA GLN A 751 -14.86 -25.87 32.33
C GLN A 751 -15.34 -25.13 33.57
N GLY A 752 -14.59 -24.12 34.04
CA GLY A 752 -14.98 -23.26 35.15
C GLY A 752 -16.22 -22.42 34.82
N ILE A 753 -16.29 -21.85 33.62
CA ILE A 753 -17.45 -21.08 33.14
C ILE A 753 -18.66 -22.02 32.96
N ALA A 754 -18.46 -23.18 32.34
CA ALA A 754 -19.52 -24.17 32.12
C ALA A 754 -20.16 -24.67 33.42
N ALA A 755 -19.37 -24.79 34.50
CA ALA A 755 -19.87 -25.21 35.81
C ALA A 755 -20.85 -24.22 36.45
N LEU A 756 -20.98 -22.99 35.91
CA LEU A 756 -21.95 -21.99 36.37
C LEU A 756 -23.37 -22.22 35.82
N TYR A 757 -23.55 -23.14 34.87
CA TYR A 757 -24.81 -23.39 34.16
C TYR A 757 -25.23 -24.86 34.23
N SER A 758 -26.50 -25.14 33.92
CA SER A 758 -26.97 -26.52 33.85
C SER A 758 -26.43 -27.22 32.59
N ARG A 759 -26.15 -28.53 32.68
CA ARG A 759 -25.54 -29.28 31.55
C ARG A 759 -26.34 -29.23 30.26
N GLU A 760 -27.66 -29.09 30.34
CA GLU A 760 -28.57 -29.05 29.19
C GLU A 760 -28.46 -27.74 28.41
N GLU A 761 -28.02 -26.68 29.09
CA GLU A 761 -27.85 -25.33 28.55
C GLU A 761 -26.43 -25.09 27.98
N VAL A 762 -25.51 -26.04 28.14
CA VAL A 762 -24.10 -25.88 27.76
C VAL A 762 -23.73 -26.84 26.63
N THR A 763 -22.94 -26.35 25.68
CA THR A 763 -22.27 -27.17 24.67
C THR A 763 -20.78 -26.84 24.70
N LEU A 764 -19.95 -27.88 24.89
CA LEU A 764 -18.49 -27.73 25.00
C LEU A 764 -17.82 -28.52 23.89
N HIS A 765 -16.89 -27.86 23.20
CA HIS A 765 -15.98 -28.50 22.27
C HIS A 765 -14.56 -28.32 22.81
N LEU A 766 -13.93 -29.44 23.21
CA LEU A 766 -12.60 -29.45 23.80
C LEU A 766 -11.66 -30.29 22.96
N GLY A 767 -10.37 -29.93 22.91
CA GLY A 767 -9.38 -30.78 22.25
C GLY A 767 -9.59 -30.87 20.73
N ALA A 768 -9.69 -32.10 20.23
CA ALA A 768 -9.91 -32.39 18.81
C ALA A 768 -11.29 -31.91 18.29
N GLU A 769 -12.25 -31.68 19.19
CA GLU A 769 -13.56 -31.15 18.82
C GLU A 769 -13.56 -29.62 18.69
N ALA A 770 -12.56 -28.92 19.23
CA ALA A 770 -12.43 -27.47 19.08
C ALA A 770 -11.82 -27.11 17.72
N ARG A 771 -12.54 -27.44 16.64
CA ARG A 771 -12.11 -27.29 15.24
C ARG A 771 -13.09 -26.45 14.43
N GLU A 772 -12.59 -25.84 13.35
CA GLU A 772 -13.34 -24.92 12.47
C GLU A 772 -14.65 -25.55 11.93
N GLU A 773 -14.63 -26.84 11.61
CA GLU A 773 -15.81 -27.57 11.12
C GLU A 773 -16.97 -27.55 12.11
N ASN A 774 -16.69 -27.71 13.40
CA ASN A 774 -17.70 -27.68 14.45
C ASN A 774 -18.20 -26.25 14.69
N VAL A 775 -17.32 -25.24 14.55
CA VAL A 775 -17.73 -23.83 14.60
C VAL A 775 -18.68 -23.47 13.45
N LYS A 776 -18.39 -23.95 12.24
CA LYS A 776 -19.21 -23.68 11.05
C LYS A 776 -20.49 -24.51 10.98
N GLY A 777 -20.49 -25.70 11.59
CA GLY A 777 -21.65 -26.59 11.64
C GLY A 777 -22.69 -26.19 12.68
N GLU A 778 -22.30 -25.39 13.69
CA GLU A 778 -23.20 -24.93 14.75
C GLU A 778 -23.99 -23.68 14.36
N SER A 779 -25.27 -23.66 14.75
CA SER A 779 -26.11 -22.47 14.65
C SER A 779 -25.87 -21.59 15.87
N LEU A 780 -24.85 -20.73 15.80
CA LEU A 780 -24.37 -19.91 16.92
C LEU A 780 -25.46 -19.01 17.53
N ASP A 781 -26.50 -18.67 16.77
CA ASP A 781 -27.66 -17.88 17.19
C ASP A 781 -28.58 -18.61 18.20
N ARG A 782 -28.39 -19.91 18.40
CA ARG A 782 -29.12 -20.69 19.42
C ARG A 782 -28.55 -20.52 20.83
N TYR A 783 -27.38 -19.90 20.98
CA TYR A 783 -26.66 -19.79 22.25
C TYR A 783 -26.64 -18.35 22.75
N ARG A 784 -26.83 -18.16 24.06
CA ARG A 784 -26.77 -16.82 24.69
C ARG A 784 -25.33 -16.29 24.78
N PHE A 785 -24.36 -17.18 25.02
CA PHE A 785 -22.94 -16.86 25.09
C PHE A 785 -22.16 -17.83 24.21
N VAL A 786 -21.26 -17.31 23.38
CA VAL A 786 -20.28 -18.10 22.63
C VAL A 786 -18.88 -17.67 23.10
N HIS A 787 -18.07 -18.61 23.56
CA HIS A 787 -16.77 -18.33 24.15
C HIS A 787 -15.68 -19.18 23.50
N PHE A 788 -14.63 -18.53 23.01
CA PHE A 788 -13.44 -19.16 22.46
C PHE A 788 -12.27 -18.85 23.39
N ALA A 789 -11.63 -19.89 23.93
CA ALA A 789 -10.59 -19.78 24.94
C ALA A 789 -9.24 -20.36 24.50
#